data_AF-A0A8T8X3F8-F1
#
_entry.id   AF-A0A8T8X3F8-F1
#
_cell.length_a   1.000
_cell.length_b   1.000
_cell.length_c   1.000
_cell.angle_alpha   90.00
_cell.angle_beta   90.00
_cell.angle_gamma   90.00
#
_symmetry.space_group_name_H-M   'P 1'
#
loop_
_entity.id
_entity.type
_entity.pdbx_description
1 polymer ?
#
loop_
_entity_poly.entity_id
_entity_poly.type
_entity_poly.pdbx_seq_one_letter_code
_entity_poly.pdbx_strand_id
1 'polypeptide(L)'
;MSSTNDAVFYRRNKQIQDAIDGQNLKQALQLIEKRIKKGEDTPFLKAWKAYVLYRHADEAHRKRGIAETLELCKAEPPTTDLETLDILHETLEKLSDHGDTLRNLWERASKASPKDLDIQMRWFEYGFEGDDWKSAQKAAMSLQSNFPKTRKYYFWAIFLCYLISVDAGASEAERKLFGTLAYRMISKAAESVPQDPKELLSPPRAIQSAEELLLLVKIFESQERHAEIVKILDSDNLGLNSRVVQNDWSFVGVKLSNLEKAQMWTEGLDYAKNLLTIPSNEEELKALQERDDWAVWHLLLTSTQRINSSETTIATQDFIRDFVAAVPKSRNAHLARLDMVHWGFKSGSSNAEDLTAACKQYYDLNKHKLYCFGDLRTYVSSLDQASMTSLVNYTSEGQNDGTEGASGKGVAKINALKLEYCFCLSANEENVSKSQVEDFIVRCLQVYREVQRPEKTSAPTTIESQPSDDLCILAAMSLMRFSEPRTSVADQQIPDAVLVRAAAILERLLVDSPHNYQALLLVVRIYLRLGAGSLALSSFSKLSVKQVQFETVAHNLFTRLATIHPHSAPPVEGAEYKDFNPQSAFVQALNFFRTADLTSTRHRTRGLDYGSYVNIEGTIELQKRLRQSICRRMWALDVRRIQRLAGGDPMTRYDDMARDGSPLIDQRVFDAFMNCEAPGKPTFEERIRLGPLPSNGWIKSMKVTDHMFGTLKSLATQKPLTVEPELPNLDDMLGENVETEMTTAEIESAKTNRSLLALALFLSGSKSVNAEQADASLTQVEAWLDSRVQDLNEGDGKVSPVVSKTALFLNSEAPIAPTWKYFHDQFMVLDSLKALSLLTTVATRKGSKNAKLSRERIDKLADTTRQVFQGIRNGGRTLKSHVSASGGLSALIDLVLAGPGSGPEGSKLSSELDKTLDMSQLEVFCGELKESWEEGLNGLVAVTL
;
A
#
# COMPACT_ATOMS: atom_id res chain seq x y z
N MET A 1 46.97 -31.78 -25.73
CA MET A 1 45.81 -32.25 -26.52
C MET A 1 44.54 -31.77 -25.81
N SER A 2 43.77 -30.82 -26.36
CA SER A 2 42.35 -30.56 -26.01
C SER A 2 41.91 -29.18 -26.54
N SER A 3 41.47 -29.11 -27.79
CA SER A 3 40.65 -27.97 -28.26
C SER A 3 39.43 -28.48 -29.03
N THR A 4 39.59 -29.62 -29.71
CA THR A 4 38.53 -30.44 -30.27
C THR A 4 37.64 -31.12 -29.22
N ASN A 5 38.16 -31.44 -28.03
CA ASN A 5 37.35 -32.03 -26.95
C ASN A 5 36.37 -31.01 -26.34
N ASP A 6 36.80 -29.76 -26.17
CA ASP A 6 35.95 -28.71 -25.56
C ASP A 6 34.81 -28.26 -26.49
N ALA A 7 35.07 -28.15 -27.80
CA ALA A 7 34.02 -27.81 -28.77
C ALA A 7 32.95 -28.91 -28.91
N VAL A 8 33.37 -30.19 -28.84
CA VAL A 8 32.47 -31.34 -28.87
C VAL A 8 31.68 -31.45 -27.56
N PHE A 9 32.34 -31.20 -26.43
CA PHE A 9 31.71 -31.16 -25.11
C PHE A 9 30.63 -30.06 -25.03
N TYR A 10 30.96 -28.84 -25.46
CA TYR A 10 30.02 -27.71 -25.48
C TYR A 10 28.82 -27.97 -26.40
N ARG A 11 29.05 -28.52 -27.61
CA ARG A 11 27.96 -28.89 -28.53
C ARG A 11 27.03 -29.95 -27.94
N ARG A 12 27.57 -30.95 -27.24
CA ARG A 12 26.77 -32.01 -26.57
C ARG A 12 25.99 -31.46 -25.38
N ASN A 13 26.59 -30.56 -24.60
CA ASN A 13 25.91 -29.86 -23.50
C ASN A 13 24.75 -29.01 -24.03
N LYS A 14 24.97 -28.25 -25.10
CA LYS A 14 23.92 -27.46 -25.76
C LYS A 14 22.75 -28.30 -26.25
N GLN A 15 22.99 -29.49 -26.82
CA GLN A 15 21.91 -30.40 -27.23
C GLN A 15 21.03 -30.86 -26.07
N ILE A 16 21.62 -31.06 -24.88
CA ILE A 16 20.88 -31.40 -23.67
C ILE A 16 20.10 -30.17 -23.18
N GLN A 17 20.74 -28.99 -23.15
CA GLN A 17 20.10 -27.74 -22.75
C GLN A 17 18.92 -27.37 -23.65
N ASP A 18 19.08 -27.40 -24.97
CA ASP A 18 18.02 -27.12 -25.94
C ASP A 18 16.82 -28.08 -25.75
N ALA A 19 17.09 -29.35 -25.38
CA ALA A 19 16.04 -30.33 -25.08
C ALA A 19 15.32 -30.04 -23.75
N ILE A 20 16.04 -29.53 -22.73
CA ILE A 20 15.46 -29.09 -21.46
C ILE A 20 14.60 -27.83 -21.68
N ASP A 21 15.11 -26.84 -22.41
CA ASP A 21 14.44 -25.57 -22.70
C ASP A 21 13.18 -25.80 -23.56
N GLY A 22 13.25 -26.74 -24.50
CA GLY A 22 12.10 -27.22 -25.28
C GLY A 22 11.12 -28.12 -24.51
N GLN A 23 11.30 -28.32 -23.19
CA GLN A 23 10.51 -29.23 -22.33
C GLN A 23 10.47 -30.70 -22.81
N ASN A 24 11.42 -31.10 -23.65
CA ASN A 24 11.56 -32.47 -24.17
C ASN A 24 12.40 -33.33 -23.20
N LEU A 25 11.92 -33.46 -21.95
CA LEU A 25 12.68 -34.07 -20.85
C LEU A 25 13.07 -35.54 -21.09
N LYS A 26 12.24 -36.30 -21.83
CA LYS A 26 12.57 -37.68 -22.22
C LYS A 26 13.79 -37.75 -23.14
N GLN A 27 13.87 -36.82 -24.10
CA GLN A 27 15.00 -36.73 -25.02
C GLN A 27 16.26 -36.30 -24.28
N ALA A 28 16.15 -35.30 -23.40
CA ALA A 28 17.26 -34.86 -22.54
C ALA A 28 17.82 -36.03 -21.72
N LEU A 29 16.95 -36.82 -21.08
CA LEU A 29 17.35 -37.97 -20.27
C LEU A 29 18.07 -39.05 -21.09
N GLN A 30 17.56 -39.37 -22.29
CA GLN A 30 18.22 -40.32 -23.21
C GLN A 30 19.60 -39.86 -23.65
N LEU A 31 19.77 -38.56 -23.92
CA LEU A 31 21.07 -37.99 -24.30
C LEU A 31 22.07 -38.09 -23.14
N ILE A 32 21.64 -37.79 -21.92
CA ILE A 32 22.48 -37.90 -20.70
C ILE A 32 22.87 -39.36 -20.45
N GLU A 33 21.91 -40.28 -20.44
CA GLU A 33 22.20 -41.71 -20.20
C GLU A 33 23.12 -42.31 -21.27
N LYS A 34 22.98 -41.89 -22.53
CA LYS A 34 23.86 -42.31 -23.61
C LYS A 34 25.31 -41.86 -23.40
N ARG A 35 25.53 -40.69 -22.79
CA ARG A 35 26.88 -40.19 -22.47
C ARG A 35 27.50 -40.95 -21.29
N ILE A 36 26.72 -41.17 -20.23
CA ILE A 36 27.15 -41.96 -19.07
C ILE A 36 27.53 -43.38 -19.51
N LYS A 37 26.70 -44.04 -20.34
CA LYS A 37 26.99 -45.37 -20.90
C LYS A 37 28.23 -45.43 -21.80
N LYS A 38 28.64 -44.28 -22.37
CA LYS A 38 29.83 -44.16 -23.23
C LYS A 38 31.12 -43.85 -22.45
N GLY A 39 31.06 -43.82 -21.12
CA GLY A 39 32.22 -43.64 -20.25
C GLY A 39 32.38 -42.24 -19.64
N GLU A 40 31.49 -41.29 -19.94
CA GLU A 40 31.49 -39.95 -19.32
C GLU A 40 30.68 -39.97 -18.00
N ASP A 41 31.16 -40.69 -16.98
CA ASP A 41 30.48 -40.85 -15.68
C ASP A 41 30.84 -39.76 -14.66
N THR A 42 30.63 -38.50 -15.02
CA THR A 42 31.00 -37.33 -14.19
C THR A 42 29.90 -36.94 -13.18
N PRO A 43 30.23 -36.35 -12.01
CA PRO A 43 29.25 -35.77 -11.09
C PRO A 43 28.30 -34.76 -11.75
N PHE A 44 28.81 -33.92 -12.66
CA PHE A 44 28.03 -32.98 -13.45
C PHE A 44 26.88 -33.64 -14.23
N LEU A 45 27.18 -34.67 -15.03
CA LEU A 45 26.17 -35.41 -15.78
C LEU A 45 25.18 -36.15 -14.89
N LYS A 46 25.61 -36.62 -13.70
CA LYS A 46 24.71 -37.21 -12.70
C LYS A 46 23.76 -36.16 -12.09
N ALA A 47 24.25 -34.97 -11.78
CA ALA A 47 23.43 -33.86 -11.28
C ALA A 47 22.39 -33.42 -12.33
N TRP A 48 22.79 -33.28 -13.60
CA TRP A 48 21.85 -33.01 -14.69
C TRP A 48 20.80 -34.11 -14.88
N LYS A 49 21.21 -35.38 -14.79
CA LYS A 49 20.26 -36.50 -14.83
C LYS A 49 19.23 -36.39 -13.71
N ALA A 50 19.68 -36.11 -12.49
CA ALA A 50 18.82 -35.94 -11.33
C ALA A 50 17.86 -34.75 -11.48
N TYR A 51 18.35 -33.62 -12.00
CA TYR A 51 17.55 -32.43 -12.30
C TYR A 51 16.45 -32.70 -13.35
N VAL A 52 16.79 -33.36 -14.46
CA VAL A 52 15.83 -33.72 -15.51
C VAL A 52 14.79 -34.73 -15.00
N LEU A 53 15.21 -35.70 -14.19
CA LEU A 53 14.31 -36.65 -13.51
C LEU A 53 13.34 -35.94 -12.57
N TYR A 54 13.83 -34.97 -11.78
CA TYR A 54 13.02 -34.17 -10.89
C TYR A 54 11.95 -33.35 -11.63
N ARG A 55 12.31 -32.73 -12.76
CA ARG A 55 11.36 -31.94 -13.57
C ARG A 55 10.34 -32.78 -14.35
N HIS A 56 10.46 -34.11 -14.33
CA HIS A 56 9.60 -34.99 -15.09
C HIS A 56 8.16 -35.02 -14.52
N ALA A 57 7.17 -35.14 -15.41
CA ALA A 57 5.76 -35.15 -15.03
C ALA A 57 5.38 -36.37 -14.17
N ASP A 58 6.01 -37.52 -14.43
CA ASP A 58 5.80 -38.77 -13.69
C ASP A 58 6.40 -38.73 -12.27
N GLU A 59 5.60 -39.13 -11.28
CA GLU A 59 5.94 -39.09 -9.86
C GLU A 59 7.09 -40.05 -9.51
N ALA A 60 7.17 -41.22 -10.16
CA ALA A 60 8.25 -42.17 -9.93
C ALA A 60 9.61 -41.61 -10.37
N HIS A 61 9.65 -40.95 -11.53
CA HIS A 61 10.85 -40.27 -12.02
C HIS A 61 11.24 -39.10 -11.11
N ARG A 62 10.25 -38.34 -10.61
CA ARG A 62 10.49 -37.22 -9.69
C ARG A 62 11.10 -37.68 -8.37
N LYS A 63 10.52 -38.69 -7.73
CA LYS A 63 11.06 -39.30 -6.50
C LYS A 63 12.47 -39.82 -6.68
N ARG A 64 12.74 -40.45 -7.83
CA ARG A 64 14.10 -40.90 -8.19
C ARG A 64 15.08 -39.74 -8.36
N GLY A 65 14.68 -38.66 -9.03
CA GLY A 65 15.51 -37.46 -9.19
C GLY A 65 15.89 -36.83 -7.84
N ILE A 66 14.95 -36.78 -6.90
CA ILE A 66 15.21 -36.31 -5.52
C ILE A 66 16.23 -37.22 -4.84
N ALA A 67 16.05 -38.54 -4.86
CA ALA A 67 16.96 -39.48 -4.23
C ALA A 67 18.39 -39.38 -4.80
N GLU A 68 18.54 -39.33 -6.12
CA GLU A 68 19.84 -39.19 -6.79
C GLU A 68 20.51 -37.84 -6.45
N THR A 69 19.74 -36.75 -6.34
CA THR A 69 20.25 -35.43 -5.91
C THR A 69 20.80 -35.48 -4.49
N LEU A 70 20.05 -36.08 -3.55
CA LEU A 70 20.46 -36.19 -2.15
C LEU A 70 21.70 -37.07 -1.96
N GLU A 71 21.86 -38.12 -2.77
CA GLU A 71 23.05 -38.97 -2.78
C GLU A 71 24.29 -38.17 -3.21
N LEU A 72 24.19 -37.40 -4.31
CA LEU A 72 25.28 -36.54 -4.79
C LEU A 72 25.66 -35.47 -3.76
N CYS A 73 24.69 -34.90 -3.04
CA CYS A 73 24.95 -33.93 -1.98
C CYS A 73 25.69 -34.51 -0.77
N LYS A 74 25.70 -35.85 -0.60
CA LYS A 74 26.36 -36.58 0.48
C LYS A 74 27.65 -37.26 0.05
N ALA A 75 28.10 -37.07 -1.20
CA ALA A 75 29.32 -37.70 -1.72
C ALA A 75 30.57 -37.35 -0.88
N GLU A 76 31.51 -38.29 -0.84
CA GLU A 76 32.85 -38.16 -0.23
C GLU A 76 33.90 -38.61 -1.27
N PRO A 77 34.83 -37.73 -1.70
CA PRO A 77 35.02 -36.34 -1.27
C PRO A 77 33.86 -35.42 -1.70
N PRO A 78 33.63 -34.28 -1.01
CA PRO A 78 32.60 -33.33 -1.38
C PRO A 78 32.79 -32.79 -2.81
N THR A 79 31.67 -32.55 -3.50
CA THR A 79 31.68 -31.90 -4.82
C THR A 79 32.20 -30.47 -4.70
N THR A 80 33.22 -30.12 -5.48
CA THR A 80 33.79 -28.76 -5.54
C THR A 80 33.63 -28.09 -6.90
N ASP A 81 33.04 -28.79 -7.87
CA ASP A 81 32.76 -28.26 -9.20
C ASP A 81 31.54 -27.31 -9.16
N LEU A 82 31.73 -26.05 -9.56
CA LEU A 82 30.72 -25.00 -9.47
C LEU A 82 29.46 -25.31 -10.29
N GLU A 83 29.61 -25.77 -11.53
CA GLU A 83 28.46 -26.07 -12.38
C GLU A 83 27.61 -27.20 -11.80
N THR A 84 28.25 -28.25 -11.26
CA THR A 84 27.56 -29.34 -10.55
C THR A 84 26.85 -28.82 -9.29
N LEU A 85 27.51 -27.97 -8.49
CA LEU A 85 26.93 -27.39 -7.28
C LEU A 85 25.72 -26.50 -7.58
N ASP A 86 25.78 -25.68 -8.62
CA ASP A 86 24.68 -24.82 -9.06
C ASP A 86 23.44 -25.65 -9.47
N ILE A 87 23.64 -26.75 -10.22
CA ILE A 87 22.54 -27.66 -10.60
C ILE A 87 21.90 -28.32 -9.37
N LEU A 88 22.73 -28.78 -8.43
CA LEU A 88 22.25 -29.38 -7.18
C LEU A 88 21.50 -28.35 -6.33
N HIS A 89 22.00 -27.11 -6.25
CA HIS A 89 21.34 -25.99 -5.58
C HIS A 89 19.97 -25.71 -6.21
N GLU A 90 19.88 -25.52 -7.53
CA GLU A 90 18.62 -25.25 -8.24
C GLU A 90 17.59 -26.38 -8.05
N THR A 91 18.06 -27.63 -7.96
CA THR A 91 17.19 -28.78 -7.69
C THR A 91 16.66 -28.74 -6.26
N LEU A 92 17.54 -28.50 -5.28
CA LEU A 92 17.21 -28.47 -3.85
C LEU A 92 16.37 -27.25 -3.46
N GLU A 93 16.57 -26.08 -4.08
CA GLU A 93 15.78 -24.87 -3.83
C GLU A 93 14.28 -25.11 -4.12
N LYS A 94 13.98 -25.96 -5.11
CA LYS A 94 12.61 -26.35 -5.46
C LYS A 94 12.04 -27.46 -4.56
N LEU A 95 12.78 -27.90 -3.55
CA LEU A 95 12.41 -28.93 -2.59
C LEU A 95 12.31 -28.30 -1.18
N SER A 96 11.09 -27.93 -0.78
CA SER A 96 10.81 -27.27 0.52
C SER A 96 11.36 -28.02 1.74
N ASP A 97 11.42 -29.35 1.67
CA ASP A 97 11.71 -30.21 2.83
C ASP A 97 13.22 -30.48 3.02
N HIS A 98 14.08 -29.92 2.17
CA HIS A 98 15.52 -30.22 2.16
C HIS A 98 16.44 -29.01 2.37
N GLY A 99 15.93 -27.95 3.01
CA GLY A 99 16.71 -26.73 3.30
C GLY A 99 18.01 -26.96 4.09
N ASP A 100 18.06 -27.95 5.00
CA ASP A 100 19.31 -28.31 5.70
C ASP A 100 20.37 -28.89 4.73
N THR A 101 19.94 -29.68 3.74
CA THR A 101 20.86 -30.26 2.76
C THR A 101 21.41 -29.17 1.84
N LEU A 102 20.56 -28.21 1.46
CA LEU A 102 20.95 -27.03 0.68
C LEU A 102 22.01 -26.19 1.40
N ARG A 103 21.80 -25.89 2.69
CA ARG A 103 22.75 -25.16 3.52
C ARG A 103 24.10 -25.87 3.64
N ASN A 104 24.07 -27.18 3.82
CA ASN A 104 25.28 -27.98 4.00
C ASN A 104 26.06 -28.21 2.70
N LEU A 105 25.41 -28.17 1.53
CA LEU A 105 26.05 -28.40 0.23
C LEU A 105 27.25 -27.46 0.02
N TRP A 106 26.99 -26.16 0.12
CA TRP A 106 28.00 -25.12 -0.07
C TRP A 106 29.01 -25.06 1.09
N GLU A 107 28.57 -25.31 2.33
CA GLU A 107 29.47 -25.38 3.49
C GLU A 107 30.50 -26.52 3.36
N ARG A 108 30.11 -27.68 2.82
CA ARG A 108 31.03 -28.81 2.58
C ARG A 108 32.01 -28.51 1.45
N ALA A 109 31.53 -27.94 0.34
CA ALA A 109 32.37 -27.55 -0.78
C ALA A 109 33.42 -26.49 -0.38
N SER A 110 33.00 -25.48 0.39
CA SER A 110 33.88 -24.40 0.85
C SER A 110 34.93 -24.88 1.86
N LYS A 111 34.61 -25.85 2.72
CA LYS A 111 35.57 -26.51 3.62
C LYS A 111 36.56 -27.39 2.87
N ALA A 112 36.14 -28.05 1.79
CA ALA A 112 37.03 -28.86 0.95
C ALA A 112 38.03 -27.98 0.17
N SER A 113 37.61 -26.78 -0.25
CA SER A 113 38.44 -25.82 -1.00
C SER A 113 38.46 -24.42 -0.36
N PRO A 114 39.10 -24.24 0.82
CA PRO A 114 39.00 -23.00 1.60
C PRO A 114 39.69 -21.78 0.96
N LYS A 115 40.62 -22.01 0.03
CA LYS A 115 41.36 -20.95 -0.69
C LYS A 115 40.73 -20.60 -2.06
N ASP A 116 39.69 -21.31 -2.46
CA ASP A 116 38.95 -21.01 -3.68
C ASP A 116 37.96 -19.87 -3.40
N LEU A 117 38.22 -18.70 -3.98
CA LEU A 117 37.39 -17.52 -3.74
C LEU A 117 36.01 -17.66 -4.38
N ASP A 118 35.91 -18.30 -5.55
CA ASP A 118 34.66 -18.39 -6.31
C ASP A 118 33.65 -19.27 -5.58
N ILE A 119 34.11 -20.40 -4.99
CA ILE A 119 33.26 -21.26 -4.15
C ILE A 119 32.78 -20.52 -2.89
N GLN A 120 33.67 -19.76 -2.23
CA GLN A 120 33.34 -19.03 -1.00
C GLN A 120 32.37 -17.87 -1.27
N MET A 121 32.58 -17.13 -2.36
CA MET A 121 31.69 -16.05 -2.79
C MET A 121 30.34 -16.60 -3.25
N ARG A 122 30.30 -17.69 -4.01
CA ARG A 122 29.03 -18.28 -4.44
C ARG A 122 28.20 -18.81 -3.27
N TRP A 123 28.85 -19.41 -2.28
CA TRP A 123 28.19 -19.78 -1.02
C TRP A 123 27.58 -18.56 -0.31
N PHE A 124 28.35 -17.47 -0.20
CA PHE A 124 27.89 -16.22 0.39
C PHE A 124 26.70 -15.63 -0.38
N GLU A 125 26.79 -15.51 -1.70
CA GLU A 125 25.76 -14.94 -2.58
C GLU A 125 24.45 -15.71 -2.46
N TYR A 126 24.47 -17.05 -2.55
CA TYR A 126 23.27 -17.85 -2.39
C TYR A 126 22.64 -17.72 -1.00
N GLY A 127 23.46 -17.66 0.05
CA GLY A 127 22.96 -17.42 1.41
C GLY A 127 22.34 -16.02 1.55
N PHE A 128 22.99 -14.99 1.02
CA PHE A 128 22.58 -13.61 1.17
C PHE A 128 21.36 -13.25 0.32
N GLU A 129 21.30 -13.70 -0.93
CA GLU A 129 20.16 -13.43 -1.83
C GLU A 129 18.91 -14.22 -1.43
N GLY A 130 19.10 -15.42 -0.87
CA GLY A 130 18.03 -16.29 -0.36
C GLY A 130 17.52 -15.96 1.04
N ASP A 131 17.92 -14.83 1.62
CA ASP A 131 17.57 -14.40 2.99
C ASP A 131 18.01 -15.39 4.10
N ASP A 132 18.95 -16.29 3.81
CA ASP A 132 19.56 -17.21 4.77
C ASP A 132 20.77 -16.56 5.45
N TRP A 133 20.46 -15.68 6.40
CA TRP A 133 21.46 -14.89 7.13
C TRP A 133 22.49 -15.78 7.85
N LYS A 134 22.10 -16.97 8.30
CA LYS A 134 23.01 -17.90 9.00
C LYS A 134 24.05 -18.49 8.06
N SER A 135 23.61 -18.93 6.87
CA SER A 135 24.52 -19.43 5.84
C SER A 135 25.45 -18.31 5.34
N ALA A 136 24.90 -17.13 5.04
CA ALA A 136 25.68 -15.95 4.66
C ALA A 136 26.70 -15.55 5.74
N GLN A 137 26.32 -15.57 7.03
CA GLN A 137 27.21 -15.22 8.13
C GLN A 137 28.37 -16.20 8.25
N LYS A 138 28.13 -17.51 8.15
CA LYS A 138 29.19 -18.52 8.14
C LYS A 138 30.15 -18.34 6.96
N ALA A 139 29.61 -18.06 5.77
CA ALA A 139 30.40 -17.77 4.58
C ALA A 139 31.26 -16.52 4.78
N ALA A 140 30.69 -15.44 5.33
CA ALA A 140 31.42 -14.21 5.66
C ALA A 140 32.54 -14.44 6.70
N MET A 141 32.29 -15.26 7.71
CA MET A 141 33.31 -15.67 8.70
C MET A 141 34.47 -16.44 8.04
N SER A 142 34.16 -17.36 7.13
CA SER A 142 35.15 -18.09 6.33
C SER A 142 35.97 -17.13 5.45
N LEU A 143 35.29 -16.22 4.73
CA LEU A 143 35.91 -15.22 3.86
C LEU A 143 36.88 -14.31 4.63
N GLN A 144 36.49 -13.76 5.79
CA GLN A 144 37.39 -12.89 6.56
C GLN A 144 38.61 -13.62 7.13
N SER A 145 38.49 -14.94 7.39
CA SER A 145 39.57 -15.76 7.94
C SER A 145 40.55 -16.17 6.86
N ASN A 146 40.05 -16.61 5.70
CA ASN A 146 40.85 -17.13 4.60
C ASN A 146 41.43 -16.01 3.71
N PHE A 147 40.77 -14.84 3.64
CA PHE A 147 41.18 -13.69 2.83
C PHE A 147 41.31 -12.40 3.67
N PRO A 148 42.20 -12.37 4.70
CA PRO A 148 42.26 -11.28 5.67
C PRO A 148 42.74 -9.93 5.10
N LYS A 149 43.31 -9.91 3.89
CA LYS A 149 43.71 -8.68 3.19
C LYS A 149 42.51 -7.86 2.71
N THR A 150 41.36 -8.51 2.51
CA THR A 150 40.15 -7.89 1.98
C THR A 150 39.25 -7.44 3.13
N ARG A 151 39.39 -6.17 3.51
CA ARG A 151 38.70 -5.56 4.67
C ARG A 151 37.18 -5.75 4.67
N LYS A 152 36.52 -5.62 3.51
CA LYS A 152 35.04 -5.69 3.43
C LYS A 152 34.45 -6.96 4.03
N TYR A 153 35.14 -8.10 3.92
CA TYR A 153 34.66 -9.37 4.50
C TYR A 153 34.55 -9.31 6.02
N TYR A 154 35.38 -8.53 6.70
CA TYR A 154 35.28 -8.32 8.15
C TYR A 154 33.97 -7.63 8.51
N PHE A 155 33.65 -6.53 7.82
CA PHE A 155 32.42 -5.76 8.07
C PHE A 155 31.17 -6.48 7.56
N TRP A 156 31.25 -7.28 6.49
CA TRP A 156 30.17 -8.17 6.08
C TRP A 156 29.82 -9.17 7.18
N ALA A 157 30.84 -9.76 7.83
CA ALA A 157 30.61 -10.66 8.96
C ALA A 157 29.95 -9.94 10.15
N ILE A 158 30.37 -8.71 10.46
CA ILE A 158 29.74 -7.88 11.51
C ILE A 158 28.28 -7.59 11.16
N PHE A 159 28.03 -7.11 9.94
CA PHE A 159 26.69 -6.77 9.46
C PHE A 159 25.74 -7.97 9.48
N LEU A 160 26.22 -9.15 9.10
CA LEU A 160 25.40 -10.36 9.15
C LEU A 160 25.14 -10.87 10.56
N CYS A 161 26.10 -10.69 11.50
CA CYS A 161 25.81 -10.92 12.92
C CYS A 161 24.72 -9.97 13.41
N TYR A 162 24.76 -8.71 12.98
CA TYR A 162 23.73 -7.72 13.29
C TYR A 162 22.36 -8.12 12.70
N LEU A 163 22.28 -8.48 11.41
CA LEU A 163 21.03 -8.92 10.77
C LEU A 163 20.40 -10.12 11.50
N ILE A 164 21.18 -11.12 11.90
CA ILE A 164 20.66 -12.26 12.69
C ILE A 164 20.16 -11.80 14.07
N SER A 165 20.82 -10.80 14.67
CA SER A 165 20.44 -10.31 15.99
C SER A 165 19.09 -9.60 16.02
N VAL A 166 18.70 -8.96 14.91
CA VAL A 166 17.42 -8.24 14.77
C VAL A 166 16.37 -9.04 14.01
N ASP A 167 16.72 -10.18 13.43
CA ASP A 167 15.78 -11.03 12.69
C ASP A 167 14.75 -11.67 13.63
N ALA A 168 13.47 -11.43 13.35
CA ALA A 168 12.35 -12.03 14.08
C ALA A 168 12.27 -13.55 13.89
N GLY A 169 12.87 -14.10 12.82
CA GLY A 169 12.95 -15.55 12.58
C GLY A 169 14.00 -16.27 13.43
N ALA A 170 14.94 -15.54 14.06
CA ALA A 170 15.99 -16.12 14.88
C ALA A 170 15.55 -16.40 16.32
N SER A 171 16.05 -17.48 16.92
CA SER A 171 15.77 -17.79 18.33
C SER A 171 16.37 -16.74 19.26
N GLU A 172 15.83 -16.57 20.47
CA GLU A 172 16.36 -15.60 21.44
C GLU A 172 17.84 -15.86 21.79
N ALA A 173 18.22 -17.13 21.92
CA ALA A 173 19.62 -17.52 22.16
C ALA A 173 20.54 -17.09 21.00
N GLU A 174 20.08 -17.26 19.76
CA GLU A 174 20.81 -16.81 18.57
C GLU A 174 20.90 -15.29 18.51
N ARG A 175 19.78 -14.58 18.73
CA ARG A 175 19.77 -13.12 18.74
C ARG A 175 20.76 -12.55 19.75
N LYS A 176 20.79 -13.11 20.97
CA LYS A 176 21.75 -12.73 22.01
C LYS A 176 23.19 -13.06 21.66
N LEU A 177 23.45 -14.25 21.11
CA LEU A 177 24.80 -14.70 20.72
C LEU A 177 25.37 -13.80 19.62
N PHE A 178 24.62 -13.63 18.52
CA PHE A 178 25.06 -12.86 17.37
C PHE A 178 25.08 -11.36 17.67
N GLY A 179 24.17 -10.84 18.50
CA GLY A 179 24.22 -9.46 18.99
C GLY A 179 25.48 -9.18 19.81
N THR A 180 25.85 -10.10 20.71
CA THR A 180 27.10 -10.00 21.49
C THR A 180 28.33 -10.07 20.58
N LEU A 181 28.30 -10.92 19.55
CA LEU A 181 29.40 -11.05 18.59
C LEU A 181 29.56 -9.78 17.74
N ALA A 182 28.45 -9.26 17.18
CA ALA A 182 28.42 -8.02 16.42
C ALA A 182 28.98 -6.85 17.24
N TYR A 183 28.50 -6.71 18.48
CA TYR A 183 28.98 -5.71 19.43
C TYR A 183 30.49 -5.80 19.66
N ARG A 184 31.01 -6.98 20.03
CA ARG A 184 32.44 -7.14 20.31
C ARG A 184 33.31 -6.86 19.10
N MET A 185 32.87 -7.30 17.92
CA MET A 185 33.63 -7.09 16.69
C MET A 185 33.65 -5.61 16.28
N ILE A 186 32.51 -4.91 16.33
CA ILE A 186 32.45 -3.50 15.94
C ILE A 186 33.10 -2.57 16.98
N SER A 187 33.00 -2.88 18.28
CA SER A 187 33.71 -2.12 19.32
C SER A 187 35.22 -2.24 19.16
N LYS A 188 35.73 -3.45 18.84
CA LYS A 188 37.15 -3.63 18.51
C LYS A 188 37.57 -2.84 17.27
N ALA A 189 36.68 -2.71 16.28
CA ALA A 189 36.91 -1.87 15.10
C ALA A 189 36.98 -0.38 15.47
N ALA A 190 36.12 0.10 16.38
CA ALA A 190 36.15 1.47 16.89
C ALA A 190 37.41 1.76 17.72
N GLU A 191 37.80 0.85 18.61
CA GLU A 191 39.04 0.95 19.42
C GLU A 191 40.30 0.98 18.55
N SER A 192 40.26 0.40 17.36
CA SER A 192 41.39 0.37 16.42
C SER A 192 41.54 1.68 15.64
N VAL A 193 40.63 2.66 15.79
CA VAL A 193 40.74 3.97 15.15
C VAL A 193 41.82 4.79 15.87
N PRO A 194 42.86 5.28 15.16
CA PRO A 194 43.92 6.09 15.76
C PRO A 194 43.39 7.29 16.55
N GLN A 195 44.00 7.59 17.70
CA GLN A 195 43.62 8.74 18.52
C GLN A 195 44.11 10.07 17.93
N ASP A 196 45.28 10.08 17.28
CA ASP A 196 45.76 11.25 16.54
C ASP A 196 45.12 11.25 15.14
N PRO A 197 44.26 12.24 14.81
CA PRO A 197 43.67 12.33 13.49
C PRO A 197 44.71 12.41 12.37
N LYS A 198 45.95 12.86 12.66
CA LYS A 198 47.02 13.04 11.67
C LYS A 198 47.69 11.74 11.21
N GLU A 199 47.47 10.61 11.89
CA GLU A 199 47.99 9.33 11.45
C GLU A 199 47.30 8.90 10.13
N LEU A 200 48.11 8.70 9.08
CA LEU A 200 47.65 8.48 7.70
C LEU A 200 47.10 7.08 7.43
N LEU A 201 47.34 6.10 8.30
CA LEU A 201 47.05 4.69 8.05
C LEU A 201 46.28 4.08 9.22
N SER A 202 44.94 4.14 9.14
CA SER A 202 44.09 3.37 10.04
C SER A 202 44.33 1.87 9.81
N PRO A 203 44.42 1.05 10.88
CA PRO A 203 44.52 -0.39 10.77
C PRO A 203 43.44 -0.98 9.84
N PRO A 204 43.70 -2.10 9.13
CA PRO A 204 42.74 -2.68 8.18
C PRO A 204 41.37 -3.03 8.78
N ARG A 205 41.27 -3.19 10.11
CA ARG A 205 40.01 -3.49 10.81
C ARG A 205 39.40 -2.30 11.56
N ALA A 206 40.06 -1.14 11.55
CA ALA A 206 39.53 0.08 12.16
C ALA A 206 38.33 0.61 11.37
N ILE A 207 37.43 1.37 12.00
CA ILE A 207 36.38 2.11 11.28
C ILE A 207 37.02 3.22 10.45
N GLN A 208 36.60 3.36 9.19
CA GLN A 208 37.21 4.31 8.23
C GLN A 208 36.18 5.14 7.47
N SER A 209 34.89 4.80 7.56
CA SER A 209 33.82 5.49 6.85
C SER A 209 32.62 5.78 7.75
N ALA A 210 31.85 6.81 7.38
CA ALA A 210 30.60 7.15 8.04
C ALA A 210 29.64 5.95 8.11
N GLU A 211 29.49 5.18 7.02
CA GLU A 211 28.59 4.00 6.99
C GLU A 211 28.97 2.92 8.01
N GLU A 212 30.25 2.73 8.29
CA GLU A 212 30.69 1.76 9.30
C GLU A 212 30.47 2.27 10.72
N LEU A 213 30.56 3.58 10.94
CA LEU A 213 30.15 4.19 12.20
C LEU A 213 28.62 4.11 12.37
N LEU A 214 27.84 4.31 11.30
CA LEU A 214 26.40 4.10 11.34
C LEU A 214 26.04 2.64 11.64
N LEU A 215 26.78 1.67 11.09
CA LEU A 215 26.63 0.26 11.47
C LEU A 215 26.90 0.03 12.96
N LEU A 216 27.94 0.68 13.52
CA LEU A 216 28.18 0.66 14.97
C LEU A 216 26.98 1.21 15.74
N VAL A 217 26.48 2.39 15.35
CA VAL A 217 25.32 3.02 15.97
C VAL A 217 24.13 2.06 15.95
N LYS A 218 23.81 1.46 14.80
CA LYS A 218 22.71 0.49 14.67
C LYS A 218 22.84 -0.71 15.60
N ILE A 219 24.04 -1.27 15.74
CA ILE A 219 24.33 -2.40 16.63
C ILE A 219 24.16 -2.01 18.11
N PHE A 220 24.54 -0.79 18.47
CA PHE A 220 24.41 -0.28 19.83
C PHE A 220 22.95 0.08 20.15
N GLU A 221 22.23 0.66 19.19
CA GLU A 221 20.80 0.97 19.30
C GLU A 221 19.96 -0.29 19.50
N SER A 222 20.25 -1.38 18.77
CA SER A 222 19.55 -2.66 18.93
C SER A 222 19.78 -3.33 20.29
N GLN A 223 20.71 -2.82 21.08
CA GLN A 223 21.06 -3.29 22.42
C GLN A 223 20.79 -2.23 23.51
N GLU A 224 20.08 -1.16 23.17
CA GLU A 224 19.70 -0.06 24.08
C GLU A 224 20.90 0.68 24.70
N ARG A 225 22.08 0.64 24.05
CA ARG A 225 23.34 1.24 24.56
C ARG A 225 23.50 2.70 24.13
N HIS A 226 22.44 3.48 24.28
CA HIS A 226 22.34 4.85 23.77
C HIS A 226 23.38 5.81 24.35
N ALA A 227 23.66 5.72 25.66
CA ALA A 227 24.65 6.58 26.31
C ALA A 227 26.08 6.37 25.78
N GLU A 228 26.42 5.16 25.31
CA GLU A 228 27.73 4.89 24.72
C GLU A 228 27.85 5.44 23.31
N ILE A 229 26.75 5.45 22.55
CA ILE A 229 26.71 6.12 21.25
C ILE A 229 27.03 7.60 21.43
N VAL A 230 26.39 8.28 22.39
CA VAL A 230 26.65 9.69 22.69
C VAL A 230 28.14 9.92 22.99
N LYS A 231 28.75 9.10 23.86
CA LYS A 231 30.19 9.17 24.18
C LYS A 231 31.09 9.00 22.95
N ILE A 232 30.74 8.10 22.04
CA ILE A 232 31.48 7.90 20.79
C ILE A 232 31.34 9.12 19.89
N LEU A 233 30.13 9.68 19.77
CA LEU A 233 29.87 10.86 18.96
C LEU A 233 30.51 12.14 19.51
N ASP A 234 30.84 12.16 20.81
CA ASP A 234 31.61 13.22 21.47
C ASP A 234 33.14 13.06 21.32
N SER A 235 33.62 11.92 20.83
CA SER A 235 35.06 11.68 20.68
C SER A 235 35.69 12.47 19.52
N ASP A 236 36.92 12.94 19.67
CA ASP A 236 37.61 13.71 18.62
C ASP A 236 38.04 12.84 17.43
N ASN A 237 38.31 11.56 17.66
CA ASN A 237 38.85 10.64 16.65
C ASN A 237 37.77 9.94 15.80
N LEU A 238 36.57 9.71 16.36
CA LEU A 238 35.47 9.00 15.68
C LEU A 238 34.14 9.76 15.71
N GLY A 239 34.00 10.77 16.58
CA GLY A 239 32.76 11.52 16.76
C GLY A 239 32.49 12.58 15.68
N LEU A 240 31.62 13.53 15.98
CA LEU A 240 31.08 14.49 14.99
C LEU A 240 32.16 15.30 14.27
N ASN A 241 33.15 15.80 15.01
CA ASN A 241 34.25 16.60 14.48
C ASN A 241 35.38 15.76 13.83
N SER A 242 35.26 14.43 13.84
CA SER A 242 36.29 13.55 13.32
C SER A 242 36.42 13.63 11.79
N ARG A 243 37.52 13.11 11.25
CA ARG A 243 37.72 12.97 9.79
C ARG A 243 36.71 12.04 9.13
N VAL A 244 36.09 11.14 9.91
CA VAL A 244 35.13 10.14 9.43
C VAL A 244 33.75 10.77 9.22
N VAL A 245 33.33 11.67 10.12
CA VAL A 245 31.98 12.25 10.15
C VAL A 245 31.93 13.67 9.57
N GLN A 246 32.97 14.48 9.79
CA GLN A 246 33.11 15.84 9.23
C GLN A 246 31.89 16.75 9.48
N ASN A 247 31.28 16.66 10.66
CA ASN A 247 30.09 17.42 11.06
C ASN A 247 28.86 17.21 10.15
N ASP A 248 28.72 16.02 9.57
CA ASP A 248 27.52 15.63 8.84
C ASP A 248 26.25 15.74 9.73
N TRP A 249 25.25 16.46 9.23
CA TRP A 249 23.99 16.71 9.93
C TRP A 249 23.22 15.43 10.26
N SER A 250 23.37 14.37 9.46
CA SER A 250 22.76 13.07 9.74
C SER A 250 23.21 12.52 11.11
N PHE A 251 24.48 12.69 11.48
CA PHE A 251 24.99 12.26 12.78
C PHE A 251 24.59 13.19 13.92
N VAL A 252 24.34 14.48 13.64
CA VAL A 252 23.71 15.38 14.61
C VAL A 252 22.33 14.84 14.99
N GLY A 253 21.51 14.47 14.00
CA GLY A 253 20.22 13.82 14.21
C GLY A 253 20.32 12.51 15.02
N VAL A 254 21.31 11.67 14.72
CA VAL A 254 21.61 10.45 15.49
C VAL A 254 21.93 10.78 16.95
N LYS A 255 22.77 11.79 17.21
CA LYS A 255 23.11 12.22 18.58
C LYS A 255 21.89 12.75 19.33
N LEU A 256 21.06 13.59 18.69
CA LEU A 256 19.83 14.11 19.29
C LEU A 256 18.90 12.97 19.74
N SER A 257 18.63 12.01 18.85
CA SER A 257 17.78 10.86 19.17
C SER A 257 18.37 9.99 20.28
N ASN A 258 19.69 9.79 20.30
CA ASN A 258 20.33 8.97 21.33
C ASN A 258 20.46 9.67 22.69
N LEU A 259 20.58 10.99 22.74
CA LEU A 259 20.49 11.77 23.99
C LEU A 259 19.11 11.61 24.65
N GLU A 260 18.04 11.69 23.84
CA GLU A 260 16.67 11.48 24.29
C GLU A 260 16.45 10.05 24.82
N LYS A 261 16.82 9.03 24.02
CA LYS A 261 16.66 7.62 24.41
C LYS A 261 17.52 7.24 25.62
N ALA A 262 18.70 7.84 25.77
CA ALA A 262 19.57 7.67 26.95
C ALA A 262 19.08 8.44 28.19
N GLN A 263 18.03 9.26 28.05
CA GLN A 263 17.50 10.13 29.12
C GLN A 263 18.55 11.10 29.69
N MET A 264 19.51 11.52 28.86
CA MET A 264 20.56 12.49 29.22
C MET A 264 20.03 13.92 29.05
N TRP A 265 19.03 14.29 29.85
CA TRP A 265 18.26 15.53 29.66
C TRP A 265 19.07 16.80 29.84
N THR A 266 20.02 16.81 30.78
CA THR A 266 20.89 17.96 31.03
C THR A 266 21.81 18.23 29.84
N GLU A 267 22.50 17.19 29.38
CA GLU A 267 23.39 17.24 28.22
C GLU A 267 22.60 17.51 26.93
N GLY A 268 21.39 16.94 26.82
CA GLY A 268 20.47 17.17 25.70
C GLY A 268 20.01 18.61 25.61
N LEU A 269 19.66 19.22 26.74
CA LEU A 269 19.28 20.63 26.82
C LEU A 269 20.44 21.55 26.41
N ASP A 270 21.62 21.33 26.96
CA ASP A 270 22.80 22.14 26.66
C ASP A 270 23.22 21.99 25.19
N TYR A 271 23.20 20.76 24.67
CA TYR A 271 23.51 20.49 23.28
C TYR A 271 22.53 21.17 22.32
N ALA A 272 21.21 21.10 22.60
CA ALA A 272 20.21 21.76 21.79
C ALA A 272 20.34 23.30 21.82
N LYS A 273 20.62 23.89 23.00
CA LYS A 273 20.89 25.34 23.13
C LYS A 273 22.13 25.77 22.35
N ASN A 274 23.20 24.97 22.42
CA ASN A 274 24.44 25.25 21.69
C ASN A 274 24.23 25.23 20.16
N LEU A 275 23.40 24.30 19.66
CA LEU A 275 23.05 24.26 18.24
C LEU A 275 22.23 25.47 17.81
N LEU A 276 21.30 25.93 18.65
CA LEU A 276 20.40 27.06 18.40
C LEU A 276 20.98 28.42 18.80
N THR A 277 22.25 28.49 19.20
CA THR A 277 22.87 29.75 19.62
C THR A 277 22.92 30.74 18.45
N ILE A 278 22.43 31.96 18.69
CA ILE A 278 22.34 33.01 17.68
C ILE A 278 23.75 33.54 17.38
N PRO A 279 24.26 33.39 16.14
CA PRO A 279 25.58 33.87 15.79
C PRO A 279 25.61 35.38 15.50
N SER A 280 26.76 36.02 15.70
CA SER A 280 26.97 37.45 15.41
C SER A 280 27.27 37.73 13.92
N ASN A 281 27.58 36.70 13.14
CA ASN A 281 28.10 36.81 11.77
C ASN A 281 27.04 36.37 10.74
N GLU A 282 26.93 37.05 9.58
CA GLU A 282 25.93 36.73 8.54
C GLU A 282 26.08 35.34 7.92
N GLU A 283 27.30 34.82 7.76
CA GLU A 283 27.53 33.47 7.23
C GLU A 283 27.08 32.39 8.22
N GLU A 284 27.30 32.61 9.51
CA GLU A 284 26.85 31.72 10.57
C GLU A 284 25.32 31.79 10.77
N LEU A 285 24.70 32.94 10.48
CA LEU A 285 23.24 33.09 10.47
C LEU A 285 22.57 32.24 9.36
N LYS A 286 23.24 32.04 8.23
CA LYS A 286 22.78 31.08 7.21
C LYS A 286 22.89 29.64 7.71
N ALA A 287 23.99 29.29 8.38
CA ALA A 287 24.14 27.98 9.01
C ALA A 287 23.10 27.74 10.13
N LEU A 288 22.62 28.78 10.81
CA LEU A 288 21.53 28.68 11.78
C LEU A 288 20.21 28.20 11.14
N GLN A 289 19.96 28.48 9.86
CA GLN A 289 18.75 27.98 9.18
C GLN A 289 18.73 26.45 9.08
N GLU A 290 19.88 25.82 8.89
CA GLU A 290 20.00 24.35 8.89
C GLU A 290 19.81 23.77 10.30
N ARG A 291 20.18 24.54 11.33
CA ARG A 291 20.05 24.16 12.75
C ARG A 291 18.67 24.44 13.33
N ASP A 292 17.89 25.32 12.70
CA ASP A 292 16.48 25.57 12.99
C ASP A 292 15.61 24.38 12.54
N ASP A 293 15.92 23.20 13.07
CA ASP A 293 15.28 21.92 12.80
C ASP A 293 14.39 21.54 13.98
N TRP A 294 13.18 21.07 13.72
CA TRP A 294 12.22 20.68 14.75
C TRP A 294 12.78 19.59 15.68
N ALA A 295 13.66 18.70 15.24
CA ALA A 295 14.28 17.69 16.10
C ALA A 295 15.13 18.33 17.22
N VAL A 296 15.80 19.45 16.94
CA VAL A 296 16.60 20.19 17.93
C VAL A 296 15.68 20.87 18.94
N TRP A 297 14.64 21.56 18.45
CA TRP A 297 13.62 22.19 19.30
C TRP A 297 12.87 21.16 20.14
N HIS A 298 12.53 20.01 19.57
CA HIS A 298 11.88 18.92 20.27
C HIS A 298 12.72 18.41 21.43
N LEU A 299 14.02 18.16 21.22
CA LEU A 299 14.92 17.76 22.31
C LEU A 299 15.02 18.85 23.39
N LEU A 300 15.13 20.12 23.01
CA LEU A 300 15.15 21.25 23.94
C LEU A 300 13.90 21.26 24.85
N LEU A 301 12.72 21.14 24.23
CA LEU A 301 11.42 21.15 24.91
C LEU A 301 11.25 19.91 25.79
N THR A 302 11.46 18.72 25.23
CA THR A 302 11.35 17.45 25.96
C THR A 302 12.32 17.41 27.14
N SER A 303 13.57 17.84 26.97
CA SER A 303 14.55 17.91 28.07
C SER A 303 14.09 18.88 29.17
N THR A 304 13.57 20.05 28.80
CA THR A 304 13.01 21.02 29.75
C THR A 304 11.84 20.42 30.53
N GLN A 305 10.89 19.79 29.84
CA GLN A 305 9.72 19.14 30.44
C GLN A 305 10.10 17.99 31.38
N ARG A 306 11.16 17.23 31.06
CA ARG A 306 11.63 16.09 31.87
C ARG A 306 12.45 16.52 33.08
N ILE A 307 13.26 17.57 32.97
CA ILE A 307 13.97 18.17 34.11
C ILE A 307 12.97 18.79 35.09
N ASN A 308 11.91 19.42 34.57
CA ASN A 308 10.77 19.95 35.34
C ASN A 308 11.17 20.83 36.53
N SER A 309 12.17 21.70 36.33
CA SER A 309 12.55 22.72 37.31
C SER A 309 12.06 24.09 36.85
N SER A 310 11.68 24.94 37.81
CA SER A 310 11.21 26.31 37.55
C SER A 310 12.29 27.13 36.84
N GLU A 311 13.55 27.01 37.32
CA GLU A 311 14.71 27.72 36.75
C GLU A 311 14.95 27.34 35.29
N THR A 312 14.97 26.05 34.96
CA THR A 312 15.18 25.58 33.59
C THR A 312 14.02 25.97 32.68
N THR A 313 12.78 25.93 33.19
CA THR A 313 11.59 26.33 32.43
C THR A 313 11.65 27.80 32.04
N ILE A 314 11.93 28.68 33.00
CA ILE A 314 12.05 30.13 32.76
C ILE A 314 13.21 30.40 31.79
N ALA A 315 14.37 29.78 32.01
CA ALA A 315 15.53 29.97 31.13
C ALA A 315 15.26 29.51 29.68
N THR A 316 14.50 28.43 29.48
CA THR A 316 14.11 27.97 28.14
C THR A 316 13.07 28.90 27.52
N GLN A 317 12.10 29.40 28.28
CA GLN A 317 11.12 30.38 27.79
C GLN A 317 11.80 31.70 27.36
N ASP A 318 12.75 32.19 28.16
CA ASP A 318 13.56 33.35 27.84
C ASP A 318 14.36 33.13 26.56
N PHE A 319 15.02 31.99 26.45
CA PHE A 319 15.77 31.61 25.25
C PHE A 319 14.89 31.60 23.98
N ILE A 320 13.70 30.98 24.05
CA ILE A 320 12.75 30.94 22.93
C ILE A 320 12.30 32.36 22.56
N ARG A 321 11.96 33.20 23.54
CA ARG A 321 11.55 34.59 23.30
C ARG A 321 12.64 35.36 22.58
N ASP A 322 13.88 35.26 23.05
CA ASP A 322 15.02 35.97 22.49
C ASP A 322 15.34 35.46 21.08
N PHE A 323 15.20 34.15 20.84
CA PHE A 323 15.32 33.57 19.50
C PHE A 323 14.24 34.08 18.54
N VAL A 324 12.97 34.14 18.97
CA VAL A 324 11.88 34.70 18.15
C VAL A 324 12.11 36.17 17.83
N ALA A 325 12.67 36.95 18.77
CA ALA A 325 13.00 38.35 18.52
C ALA A 325 14.13 38.51 17.49
N ALA A 326 15.15 37.65 17.55
CA ALA A 326 16.28 37.67 16.62
C ALA A 326 15.92 37.09 15.23
N VAL A 327 15.09 36.04 15.19
CA VAL A 327 14.71 35.30 13.98
C VAL A 327 13.18 35.24 13.87
N PRO A 328 12.50 36.37 13.59
CA PRO A 328 11.04 36.49 13.64
C PRO A 328 10.29 35.72 12.54
N LYS A 329 11.01 35.07 11.61
CA LYS A 329 10.43 34.22 10.56
C LYS A 329 10.51 32.73 10.88
N SER A 330 11.11 32.33 12.00
CA SER A 330 11.26 30.93 12.38
C SER A 330 9.92 30.32 12.78
N ARG A 331 9.40 29.41 11.94
CA ARG A 331 8.20 28.62 12.25
C ARG A 331 8.41 27.77 13.50
N ASN A 332 9.57 27.14 13.63
CA ASN A 332 9.85 26.21 14.73
C ASN A 332 9.97 26.92 16.07
N ALA A 333 10.57 28.12 16.13
CA ALA A 333 10.61 28.91 17.36
C ALA A 333 9.20 29.38 17.79
N HIS A 334 8.36 29.79 16.82
CA HIS A 334 6.96 30.12 17.09
C HIS A 334 6.18 28.91 17.64
N LEU A 335 6.40 27.72 17.05
CA LEU A 335 5.80 26.47 17.51
C LEU A 335 6.32 26.08 18.90
N ALA A 336 7.62 26.20 19.16
CA ALA A 336 8.21 25.88 20.45
C ALA A 336 7.64 26.75 21.57
N ARG A 337 7.41 28.04 21.30
CA ARG A 337 6.71 28.93 22.23
C ARG A 337 5.28 28.45 22.51
N LEU A 338 4.53 28.08 21.47
CA LEU A 338 3.16 27.59 21.59
C LEU A 338 3.11 26.26 22.38
N ASP A 339 4.05 25.36 22.12
CA ASP A 339 4.17 24.07 22.79
C ASP A 339 4.46 24.22 24.29
N MET A 340 5.29 25.20 24.67
CA MET A 340 5.55 25.50 26.08
C MET A 340 4.30 25.99 26.83
N VAL A 341 3.50 26.85 26.20
CA VAL A 341 2.24 27.32 26.78
C VAL A 341 1.23 26.17 26.87
N HIS A 342 1.18 25.31 25.84
CA HIS A 342 0.30 24.13 25.85
C HIS A 342 0.67 23.12 26.93
N TRP A 343 1.97 22.87 27.12
CA TRP A 343 2.46 22.06 28.23
C TRP A 343 2.08 22.68 29.57
N GLY A 344 2.29 23.99 29.75
CA GLY A 344 1.88 24.73 30.94
C GLY A 344 0.37 24.63 31.22
N PHE A 345 -0.47 24.67 30.18
CA PHE A 345 -1.91 24.45 30.30
C PHE A 345 -2.23 23.03 30.76
N LYS A 346 -1.61 22.01 30.17
CA LYS A 346 -1.79 20.60 30.55
C LYS A 346 -1.30 20.29 31.98
N SER A 347 -0.24 20.96 32.44
CA SER A 347 0.30 20.82 33.80
C SER A 347 -0.45 21.65 34.84
N GLY A 348 -1.40 22.51 34.44
CA GLY A 348 -2.15 23.41 35.32
C GLY A 348 -1.40 24.68 35.73
N SER A 349 -0.27 24.98 35.07
CA SER A 349 0.55 26.17 35.30
C SER A 349 0.12 27.39 34.48
N SER A 350 -0.68 27.18 33.43
CA SER A 350 -1.29 28.21 32.58
C SER A 350 -2.79 27.95 32.43
N ASN A 351 -3.57 28.98 32.14
CA ASN A 351 -5.02 28.86 31.99
C ASN A 351 -5.43 28.79 30.49
N ALA A 352 -6.73 28.60 30.23
CA ALA A 352 -7.26 28.52 28.86
C ALA A 352 -7.14 29.86 28.09
N GLU A 353 -7.14 30.99 28.79
CA GLU A 353 -6.97 32.32 28.20
C GLU A 353 -5.55 32.51 27.66
N ASP A 354 -4.54 32.05 28.41
CA ASP A 354 -3.13 32.08 28.02
C ASP A 354 -2.89 31.27 26.74
N LEU A 355 -3.43 30.04 26.68
CA LEU A 355 -3.32 29.19 25.49
C LEU A 355 -4.07 29.80 24.30
N THR A 356 -5.26 30.36 24.53
CA THR A 356 -6.02 31.05 23.49
C THR A 356 -5.26 32.26 22.94
N ALA A 357 -4.63 33.05 23.81
CA ALA A 357 -3.80 34.19 23.42
C ALA A 357 -2.56 33.74 22.62
N ALA A 358 -1.90 32.65 23.05
CA ALA A 358 -0.77 32.08 22.32
C ALA A 358 -1.17 31.58 20.92
N CYS A 359 -2.34 30.94 20.79
CA CYS A 359 -2.90 30.52 19.49
C CYS A 359 -3.17 31.73 18.58
N LYS A 360 -3.77 32.82 19.11
CA LYS A 360 -3.99 34.06 18.36
C LYS A 360 -2.68 34.68 17.87
N GLN A 361 -1.69 34.79 18.76
CA GLN A 361 -0.38 35.31 18.41
C GLN A 361 0.33 34.45 17.36
N TYR A 362 0.23 33.12 17.47
CA TYR A 362 0.78 32.21 16.47
C TYR A 362 0.09 32.40 15.10
N TYR A 363 -1.23 32.54 15.10
CA TYR A 363 -2.01 32.83 13.89
C TYR A 363 -1.54 34.12 13.24
N ASP A 364 -1.41 35.23 13.97
CA ASP A 364 -1.00 36.51 13.38
C ASP A 364 0.36 36.44 12.67
N LEU A 365 1.31 35.70 13.26
CA LEU A 365 2.64 35.51 12.70
C LEU A 365 2.65 34.61 11.45
N ASN A 366 1.71 33.67 11.35
CA ASN A 366 1.75 32.59 10.35
C ASN A 366 0.52 32.52 9.43
N LYS A 367 -0.48 33.39 9.57
CA LYS A 367 -1.78 33.30 8.86
C LYS A 367 -1.67 33.28 7.34
N HIS A 368 -0.61 33.85 6.79
CA HIS A 368 -0.33 33.86 5.35
C HIS A 368 0.36 32.59 4.83
N LYS A 369 0.50 31.55 5.66
CA LYS A 369 1.16 30.29 5.33
C LYS A 369 0.20 29.12 5.51
N LEU A 370 0.16 28.20 4.55
CA LEU A 370 -0.80 27.08 4.54
C LEU A 370 -0.62 26.10 5.71
N TYR A 371 0.59 26.00 6.26
CA TYR A 371 0.85 25.15 7.42
C TYR A 371 0.19 25.66 8.72
N CYS A 372 -0.27 26.91 8.77
CA CYS A 372 -0.84 27.53 9.97
C CYS A 372 -2.03 26.75 10.53
N PHE A 373 -2.95 26.29 9.66
CA PHE A 373 -4.06 25.45 10.07
C PHE A 373 -3.59 24.13 10.71
N GLY A 374 -2.66 23.43 10.03
CA GLY A 374 -2.15 22.14 10.49
C GLY A 374 -1.45 22.24 11.84
N ASP A 375 -0.68 23.31 12.03
CA ASP A 375 0.05 23.61 13.26
C ASP A 375 -0.89 23.91 14.42
N LEU A 376 -1.92 24.76 14.21
CA LEU A 376 -2.87 25.12 15.26
C LEU A 376 -3.81 23.97 15.65
N ARG A 377 -4.05 23.01 14.75
CA ARG A 377 -5.04 21.94 14.94
C ARG A 377 -4.85 21.20 16.27
N THR A 378 -3.62 20.83 16.60
CA THR A 378 -3.30 20.06 17.81
C THR A 378 -3.56 20.85 19.10
N TYR A 379 -3.24 22.15 19.09
CA TYR A 379 -3.32 23.00 20.28
C TYR A 379 -4.75 23.45 20.56
N VAL A 380 -5.49 23.87 19.52
CA VAL A 380 -6.86 24.36 19.65
C VAL A 380 -7.81 23.27 20.12
N SER A 381 -7.58 22.00 19.75
CA SER A 381 -8.39 20.88 20.23
C SER A 381 -8.34 20.64 21.74
N SER A 382 -7.39 21.25 22.46
CA SER A 382 -7.32 21.16 23.92
C SER A 382 -8.15 22.23 24.64
N LEU A 383 -8.65 23.24 23.91
CA LEU A 383 -9.49 24.30 24.46
C LEU A 383 -10.94 23.85 24.64
N ASP A 384 -11.69 24.57 25.46
CA ASP A 384 -13.14 24.40 25.55
C ASP A 384 -13.86 25.03 24.33
N GLN A 385 -15.12 24.66 24.09
CA GLN A 385 -15.89 25.10 22.93
C GLN A 385 -16.04 26.63 22.85
N ALA A 386 -16.11 27.34 23.99
CA ALA A 386 -16.25 28.80 23.98
C ALA A 386 -14.94 29.47 23.54
N SER A 387 -13.81 29.00 24.06
CA SER A 387 -12.46 29.45 23.65
C SER A 387 -12.16 29.13 22.18
N MET A 388 -12.55 27.94 21.70
CA MET A 388 -12.44 27.59 20.27
C MET A 388 -13.24 28.55 19.39
N THR A 389 -14.48 28.84 19.76
CA THR A 389 -15.35 29.76 19.02
C THR A 389 -14.80 31.18 19.04
N SER A 390 -14.24 31.64 20.17
CA SER A 390 -13.57 32.94 20.29
C SER A 390 -12.38 33.06 19.33
N LEU A 391 -11.58 32.00 19.21
CA LEU A 391 -10.45 31.97 18.28
C LEU A 391 -10.93 32.01 16.82
N VAL A 392 -11.92 31.20 16.44
CA VAL A 392 -12.44 31.18 15.06
C VAL A 392 -13.02 32.54 14.67
N ASN A 393 -13.80 33.18 15.56
CA ASN A 393 -14.32 34.53 15.34
C ASN A 393 -13.19 35.55 15.14
N TYR A 394 -12.15 35.50 15.98
CA TYR A 394 -10.97 36.34 15.83
C TYR A 394 -10.29 36.18 14.46
N THR A 395 -10.11 34.93 13.99
CA THR A 395 -9.50 34.67 12.68
C THR A 395 -10.36 35.13 11.50
N SER A 396 -11.68 35.21 11.70
CA SER A 396 -12.64 35.67 10.69
C SER A 396 -12.68 37.20 10.61
N GLU A 397 -12.56 37.89 11.76
CA GLU A 397 -12.53 39.35 11.85
C GLU A 397 -11.20 39.96 11.36
N GLY A 398 -10.08 39.29 11.64
CA GLY A 398 -8.72 39.74 11.30
C GLY A 398 -8.35 39.72 9.81
N GLN A 399 -9.34 39.59 8.92
CA GLN A 399 -9.18 39.48 7.46
C GLN A 399 -9.43 40.77 6.69
N ASN A 400 -9.95 41.79 7.37
CA ASN A 400 -10.32 43.07 6.76
C ASN A 400 -9.16 44.08 6.67
N ASP A 401 -7.95 43.76 7.16
CA ASP A 401 -6.79 44.65 7.08
C ASP A 401 -6.12 44.58 5.69
N GLY A 402 -6.43 45.57 4.85
CA GLY A 402 -6.03 45.71 3.45
C GLY A 402 -4.57 46.08 3.17
N THR A 403 -3.59 45.40 3.79
CA THR A 403 -2.17 45.56 3.45
C THR A 403 -1.65 44.40 2.58
N GLU A 404 -2.10 44.34 1.33
CA GLU A 404 -1.76 43.24 0.42
C GLU A 404 -0.45 43.47 -0.35
N GLY A 405 0.59 42.71 0.00
CA GLY A 405 1.66 42.35 -0.95
C GLY A 405 1.20 41.24 -1.91
N ALA A 406 1.75 41.20 -3.13
CA ALA A 406 1.31 40.33 -4.23
C ALA A 406 1.40 38.80 -3.97
N SER A 407 2.09 38.34 -2.93
CA SER A 407 2.46 36.92 -2.72
C SER A 407 1.61 36.14 -1.69
N GLY A 408 0.57 36.76 -1.08
CA GLY A 408 -0.19 36.14 0.02
C GLY A 408 -1.67 36.47 0.08
N LYS A 409 -2.23 37.01 -1.01
CA LYS A 409 -3.65 37.39 -1.09
C LYS A 409 -4.53 36.15 -0.91
N GLY A 410 -5.43 36.17 0.07
CA GLY A 410 -6.40 35.09 0.30
C GLY A 410 -6.00 33.93 1.21
N VAL A 411 -4.70 33.67 1.48
CA VAL A 411 -4.27 32.51 2.32
C VAL A 411 -4.78 32.60 3.76
N ALA A 412 -4.80 33.79 4.35
CA ALA A 412 -5.38 34.00 5.67
C ALA A 412 -6.88 33.65 5.69
N LYS A 413 -7.61 33.98 4.62
CA LYS A 413 -9.02 33.61 4.41
C LYS A 413 -9.21 32.10 4.39
N ILE A 414 -8.39 31.40 3.61
CA ILE A 414 -8.40 29.94 3.52
C ILE A 414 -8.14 29.30 4.89
N ASN A 415 -7.12 29.76 5.62
CA ASN A 415 -6.81 29.22 6.95
C ASN A 415 -7.95 29.43 7.95
N ALA A 416 -8.61 30.59 7.97
CA ALA A 416 -9.75 30.80 8.87
C ALA A 416 -10.95 29.91 8.50
N LEU A 417 -11.25 29.75 7.22
CA LEU A 417 -12.33 28.85 6.78
C LEU A 417 -12.04 27.39 7.13
N LYS A 418 -10.76 26.96 7.07
CA LYS A 418 -10.35 25.63 7.56
C LYS A 418 -10.52 25.49 9.07
N LEU A 419 -10.15 26.51 9.85
CA LEU A 419 -10.36 26.53 11.29
C LEU A 419 -11.84 26.51 11.66
N GLU A 420 -12.67 27.27 10.95
CA GLU A 420 -14.13 27.28 11.10
C GLU A 420 -14.74 25.90 10.77
N TYR A 421 -14.36 25.30 9.63
CA TYR A 421 -14.79 23.94 9.30
C TYR A 421 -14.44 22.94 10.40
N CYS A 422 -13.18 22.95 10.87
CA CYS A 422 -12.69 22.01 11.85
C CYS A 422 -13.39 22.18 13.22
N PHE A 423 -13.44 23.40 13.74
CA PHE A 423 -13.81 23.66 15.14
C PHE A 423 -15.27 24.13 15.35
N CYS A 424 -15.92 24.65 14.31
CA CYS A 424 -17.33 25.06 14.41
C CYS A 424 -18.27 24.06 13.72
N LEU A 425 -17.88 23.47 12.58
CA LEU A 425 -18.74 22.53 11.86
C LEU A 425 -18.49 21.07 12.27
N SER A 426 -17.27 20.57 12.10
CA SER A 426 -16.91 19.17 12.35
C SER A 426 -16.93 18.82 13.85
N ALA A 427 -16.41 19.71 14.71
CA ALA A 427 -16.42 19.48 16.16
C ALA A 427 -17.83 19.52 16.77
N ASN A 428 -18.69 20.43 16.31
CA ASN A 428 -20.05 20.64 16.83
C ASN A 428 -21.14 20.01 15.95
N GLU A 429 -20.83 18.86 15.37
CA GLU A 429 -21.58 18.18 14.30
C GLU A 429 -23.07 17.93 14.59
N GLU A 430 -23.48 17.92 15.86
CA GLU A 430 -24.86 17.66 16.30
C GLU A 430 -25.75 18.91 16.23
N ASN A 431 -25.15 20.10 16.27
CA ASN A 431 -25.86 21.37 16.38
C ASN A 431 -25.79 22.23 15.10
N VAL A 432 -25.18 21.71 14.03
CA VAL A 432 -25.03 22.44 12.76
C VAL A 432 -26.32 22.38 11.94
N SER A 433 -26.87 23.55 11.62
CA SER A 433 -28.04 23.68 10.74
C SER A 433 -27.66 23.64 9.25
N LYS A 434 -28.57 23.18 8.39
CA LYS A 434 -28.39 23.18 6.93
C LYS A 434 -28.03 24.57 6.39
N SER A 435 -28.68 25.61 6.90
CA SER A 435 -28.44 27.02 6.51
C SER A 435 -27.01 27.48 6.81
N GLN A 436 -26.43 27.09 7.96
CA GLN A 436 -25.04 27.41 8.30
C GLN A 436 -24.05 26.74 7.33
N VAL A 437 -24.32 25.49 6.93
CA VAL A 437 -23.47 24.77 5.97
C VAL A 437 -23.56 25.42 4.59
N GLU A 438 -24.77 25.75 4.13
CA GLU A 438 -24.96 26.43 2.85
C GLU A 438 -24.27 27.80 2.82
N ASP A 439 -24.36 28.58 3.90
CA ASP A 439 -23.64 29.85 4.02
C ASP A 439 -22.11 29.66 3.96
N PHE A 440 -21.58 28.67 4.66
CA PHE A 440 -20.15 28.33 4.61
C PHE A 440 -19.71 27.95 3.19
N ILE A 441 -20.48 27.11 2.50
CA ILE A 441 -20.18 26.70 1.11
C ILE A 441 -20.18 27.92 0.19
N VAL A 442 -21.20 28.79 0.31
CA VAL A 442 -21.30 30.03 -0.48
C VAL A 442 -20.07 30.91 -0.25
N ARG A 443 -19.64 31.11 1.01
CA ARG A 443 -18.42 31.89 1.32
C ARG A 443 -17.17 31.28 0.72
N CYS A 444 -17.00 29.96 0.78
CA CYS A 444 -15.88 29.27 0.13
C CYS A 444 -15.84 29.53 -1.38
N LEU A 445 -16.98 29.39 -2.07
CA LEU A 445 -17.06 29.61 -3.52
C LEU A 445 -16.89 31.09 -3.91
N GLN A 446 -17.39 32.03 -3.10
CA GLN A 446 -17.20 33.46 -3.32
C GLN A 446 -15.72 33.83 -3.21
N VAL A 447 -15.05 33.42 -2.14
CA VAL A 447 -13.62 33.68 -1.96
C VAL A 447 -12.81 33.02 -3.08
N TYR A 448 -13.17 31.80 -3.50
CA TYR A 448 -12.53 31.14 -4.64
C TYR A 448 -12.60 31.97 -5.93
N ARG A 449 -13.75 32.61 -6.21
CA ARG A 449 -13.95 33.47 -7.39
C ARG A 449 -13.25 34.83 -7.27
N GLU A 450 -13.13 35.38 -6.06
CA GLU A 450 -12.49 36.67 -5.80
C GLU A 450 -10.96 36.60 -5.87
N VAL A 451 -10.36 35.46 -5.53
CA VAL A 451 -8.91 35.29 -5.53
C VAL A 451 -8.40 35.33 -6.98
N GLN A 452 -7.58 36.34 -7.27
CA GLN A 452 -6.96 36.49 -8.59
C GLN A 452 -6.07 35.29 -8.92
N ARG A 453 -6.31 34.71 -10.10
CA ARG A 453 -5.50 33.63 -10.63
C ARG A 453 -4.55 34.12 -11.72
N PRO A 454 -3.32 33.59 -11.77
CA PRO A 454 -2.42 33.83 -12.89
C PRO A 454 -3.06 33.37 -14.21
N GLU A 455 -2.77 34.07 -15.32
CA GLU A 455 -3.25 33.65 -16.64
C GLU A 455 -2.65 32.29 -17.02
N LYS A 456 -3.47 31.38 -17.57
CA LYS A 456 -3.07 30.00 -17.92
C LYS A 456 -1.88 29.92 -18.90
N THR A 457 -1.60 30.98 -19.65
CA THR A 457 -0.51 31.09 -20.63
C THR A 457 0.76 31.72 -20.08
N SER A 458 0.75 32.22 -18.83
CA SER A 458 1.85 33.04 -18.31
C SER A 458 3.05 32.22 -17.80
N ALA A 459 2.86 31.01 -17.27
CA ALA A 459 3.93 30.09 -16.89
C ALA A 459 3.42 28.63 -16.73
N PRO A 460 4.28 27.59 -16.83
CA PRO A 460 3.87 26.20 -16.55
C PRO A 460 3.27 26.00 -15.15
N THR A 461 3.73 26.79 -14.17
CA THR A 461 3.26 26.79 -12.78
C THR A 461 1.83 27.30 -12.61
N THR A 462 1.20 27.87 -13.66
CA THR A 462 -0.20 28.34 -13.59
C THR A 462 -1.23 27.23 -13.77
N ILE A 463 -0.79 26.02 -14.12
CA ILE A 463 -1.61 24.80 -14.23
C ILE A 463 -1.42 23.93 -12.96
N GLU A 464 -0.52 24.33 -12.05
CA GLU A 464 -0.28 23.68 -10.76
C GLU A 464 -1.32 24.10 -9.71
N SER A 465 -1.50 23.25 -8.69
CA SER A 465 -2.41 23.50 -7.58
C SER A 465 -2.19 24.86 -6.92
N GLN A 466 -3.26 25.62 -6.76
CA GLN A 466 -3.24 26.93 -6.10
C GLN A 466 -3.77 26.82 -4.66
N PRO A 467 -3.32 27.67 -3.73
CA PRO A 467 -3.87 27.70 -2.36
C PRO A 467 -5.40 27.86 -2.32
N SER A 468 -5.98 28.61 -3.26
CA SER A 468 -7.43 28.81 -3.38
C SER A 468 -8.21 27.54 -3.69
N ASP A 469 -7.57 26.53 -4.29
CA ASP A 469 -8.22 25.29 -4.68
C ASP A 469 -8.80 24.54 -3.48
N ASP A 470 -8.18 24.72 -2.30
CA ASP A 470 -8.65 24.17 -1.04
C ASP A 470 -10.09 24.60 -0.72
N LEU A 471 -10.54 25.76 -1.18
CA LEU A 471 -11.89 26.27 -0.95
C LEU A 471 -12.96 25.47 -1.70
N CYS A 472 -12.67 25.05 -2.94
CA CYS A 472 -13.56 24.17 -3.70
C CYS A 472 -13.61 22.77 -3.08
N ILE A 473 -12.47 22.27 -2.61
CA ILE A 473 -12.41 20.98 -1.91
C ILE A 473 -13.20 21.06 -0.60
N LEU A 474 -13.03 22.12 0.20
CA LEU A 474 -13.81 22.37 1.42
C LEU A 474 -15.31 22.51 1.14
N ALA A 475 -15.69 23.21 0.08
CA ALA A 475 -17.08 23.33 -0.34
C ALA A 475 -17.70 21.96 -0.66
N ALA A 476 -16.99 21.13 -1.44
CA ALA A 476 -17.42 19.77 -1.76
C ALA A 476 -17.47 18.88 -0.51
N MET A 477 -16.45 18.96 0.36
CA MET A 477 -16.41 18.25 1.65
C MET A 477 -17.60 18.62 2.53
N SER A 478 -17.87 19.90 2.74
CA SER A 478 -19.02 20.39 3.53
C SER A 478 -20.35 19.90 2.96
N LEU A 479 -20.50 19.94 1.63
CA LEU A 479 -21.71 19.48 0.96
C LEU A 479 -21.96 17.99 1.20
N MET A 480 -20.92 17.16 1.10
CA MET A 480 -20.99 15.72 1.36
C MET A 480 -21.17 15.39 2.85
N ARG A 481 -20.52 16.15 3.73
CA ARG A 481 -20.41 15.83 5.15
C ARG A 481 -21.70 16.07 5.93
N PHE A 482 -22.47 17.08 5.55
CA PHE A 482 -23.60 17.59 6.33
C PHE A 482 -24.96 17.48 5.58
N SER A 483 -25.08 16.56 4.62
CA SER A 483 -26.25 16.47 3.75
C SER A 483 -27.52 15.84 4.37
N GLU A 484 -27.46 15.10 5.49
CA GLU A 484 -28.64 14.42 6.06
C GLU A 484 -28.82 14.52 7.60
N PRO A 485 -30.08 14.53 8.10
CA PRO A 485 -30.41 14.38 9.52
C PRO A 485 -30.19 12.94 10.00
N ARG A 486 -29.39 12.76 11.05
CA ARG A 486 -28.94 11.45 11.54
C ARG A 486 -30.03 10.74 12.36
N THR A 487 -30.68 9.73 11.79
CA THR A 487 -31.61 8.86 12.53
C THR A 487 -31.01 7.50 12.90
N SER A 488 -29.83 7.11 12.38
CA SER A 488 -29.07 5.97 12.91
C SER A 488 -27.57 6.01 12.58
N VAL A 489 -26.75 5.34 13.40
CA VAL A 489 -25.28 5.23 13.23
C VAL A 489 -24.91 4.24 12.12
N ALA A 490 -25.81 3.34 11.73
CA ALA A 490 -25.56 2.25 10.79
C ALA A 490 -25.66 2.66 9.30
N ASP A 491 -26.31 3.80 9.01
CA ASP A 491 -26.61 4.27 7.64
C ASP A 491 -26.11 5.71 7.42
N GLN A 492 -24.90 6.06 7.89
CA GLN A 492 -24.24 7.34 7.56
C GLN A 492 -23.73 7.36 6.12
N GLN A 493 -24.62 7.19 5.14
CA GLN A 493 -24.26 7.15 3.74
C GLN A 493 -24.56 8.48 3.06
N ILE A 494 -23.53 9.08 2.47
CA ILE A 494 -23.68 10.29 1.64
C ILE A 494 -24.65 9.98 0.49
N PRO A 495 -25.74 10.75 0.32
CA PRO A 495 -26.69 10.55 -0.77
C PRO A 495 -26.02 10.70 -2.14
N ASP A 496 -26.35 9.82 -3.08
CA ASP A 496 -25.69 9.84 -4.38
C ASP A 496 -25.98 11.13 -5.17
N ALA A 497 -27.15 11.73 -4.96
CA ALA A 497 -27.50 13.04 -5.51
C ALA A 497 -26.52 14.14 -5.07
N VAL A 498 -26.05 14.09 -3.83
CA VAL A 498 -25.07 15.03 -3.27
C VAL A 498 -23.68 14.78 -3.86
N LEU A 499 -23.34 13.53 -4.12
CA LEU A 499 -22.08 13.16 -4.79
C LEU A 499 -21.98 13.77 -6.19
N VAL A 500 -23.07 13.79 -6.96
CA VAL A 500 -23.11 14.46 -8.28
C VAL A 500 -22.84 15.95 -8.17
N ARG A 501 -23.45 16.63 -7.19
CA ARG A 501 -23.21 18.08 -6.95
C ARG A 501 -21.77 18.35 -6.54
N ALA A 502 -21.21 17.53 -5.65
CA ALA A 502 -19.83 17.65 -5.21
C ALA A 502 -18.84 17.41 -6.37
N ALA A 503 -19.10 16.42 -7.22
CA ALA A 503 -18.31 16.18 -8.42
C ALA A 503 -18.33 17.40 -9.36
N ALA A 504 -19.48 18.05 -9.57
CA ALA A 504 -19.55 19.25 -10.41
C ALA A 504 -18.68 20.41 -9.89
N ILE A 505 -18.64 20.63 -8.56
CA ILE A 505 -17.75 21.63 -7.95
C ILE A 505 -16.28 21.27 -8.19
N LEU A 506 -15.92 20.00 -8.05
CA LEU A 506 -14.54 19.53 -8.24
C LEU A 506 -14.12 19.53 -9.71
N GLU A 507 -15.02 19.22 -10.65
CA GLU A 507 -14.75 19.34 -12.09
C GLU A 507 -14.50 20.78 -12.49
N ARG A 508 -15.26 21.73 -11.93
CA ARG A 508 -14.97 23.15 -12.12
C ARG A 508 -13.58 23.53 -11.58
N LEU A 509 -13.17 22.95 -10.45
CA LEU A 509 -11.81 23.12 -9.94
C LEU A 509 -10.77 22.52 -10.90
N LEU A 510 -11.01 21.32 -11.45
CA LEU A 510 -10.07 20.64 -12.35
C LEU A 510 -9.94 21.31 -13.73
N VAL A 511 -10.94 22.06 -14.16
CA VAL A 511 -10.82 22.95 -15.32
C VAL A 511 -9.77 24.04 -15.07
N ASP A 512 -9.75 24.57 -13.86
CA ASP A 512 -8.85 25.66 -13.49
C ASP A 512 -7.46 25.15 -13.10
N SER A 513 -7.40 24.04 -12.35
CA SER A 513 -6.18 23.37 -11.87
C SER A 513 -6.18 21.86 -12.24
N PRO A 514 -5.90 21.49 -13.50
CA PRO A 514 -5.98 20.10 -14.00
C PRO A 514 -5.14 19.06 -13.28
N HIS A 515 -4.05 19.50 -12.63
CA HIS A 515 -3.10 18.63 -11.93
C HIS A 515 -3.32 18.58 -10.40
N ASN A 516 -4.43 19.12 -9.90
CA ASN A 516 -4.73 19.08 -8.48
C ASN A 516 -5.03 17.65 -8.02
N TYR A 517 -4.04 16.99 -7.41
CA TYR A 517 -4.12 15.58 -7.04
C TYR A 517 -5.20 15.30 -5.97
N GLN A 518 -5.47 16.25 -5.08
CA GLN A 518 -6.50 16.13 -4.04
C GLN A 518 -7.88 16.05 -4.68
N ALA A 519 -8.15 16.97 -5.62
CA ALA A 519 -9.39 16.99 -6.39
C ALA A 519 -9.51 15.74 -7.27
N LEU A 520 -8.45 15.35 -7.98
CA LEU A 520 -8.42 14.14 -8.82
C LEU A 520 -8.73 12.87 -8.01
N LEU A 521 -8.08 12.67 -6.86
CA LEU A 521 -8.35 11.51 -6.00
C LEU A 521 -9.78 11.52 -5.47
N LEU A 522 -10.31 12.70 -5.11
CA LEU A 522 -11.67 12.84 -4.61
C LEU A 522 -12.72 12.56 -5.70
N VAL A 523 -12.56 13.08 -6.92
CA VAL A 523 -13.47 12.75 -8.04
C VAL A 523 -13.38 11.28 -8.43
N VAL A 524 -12.19 10.65 -8.39
CA VAL A 524 -12.06 9.20 -8.61
C VAL A 524 -12.90 8.42 -7.60
N ARG A 525 -12.85 8.77 -6.31
CA ARG A 525 -13.67 8.12 -5.28
C ARG A 525 -15.17 8.37 -5.50
N ILE A 526 -15.55 9.59 -5.85
CA ILE A 526 -16.95 9.94 -6.14
C ILE A 526 -17.45 9.17 -7.38
N TYR A 527 -16.69 9.14 -8.47
CA TYR A 527 -17.06 8.42 -9.68
C TYR A 527 -17.20 6.92 -9.46
N LEU A 528 -16.28 6.32 -8.70
CA LEU A 528 -16.42 4.91 -8.32
C LEU A 528 -17.70 4.69 -7.51
N ARG A 529 -18.06 5.58 -6.57
CA ARG A 529 -19.31 5.50 -5.78
C ARG A 529 -20.56 5.68 -6.65
N LEU A 530 -20.50 6.56 -7.64
CA LEU A 530 -21.56 6.73 -8.63
C LEU A 530 -21.64 5.57 -9.64
N GLY A 531 -20.73 4.60 -9.61
CA GLY A 531 -20.66 3.52 -10.60
C GLY A 531 -20.11 3.96 -11.97
N ALA A 532 -19.57 5.18 -12.07
CA ALA A 532 -18.97 5.77 -13.27
C ALA A 532 -17.50 5.34 -13.42
N GLY A 533 -17.27 4.04 -13.63
CA GLY A 533 -15.93 3.45 -13.59
C GLY A 533 -14.98 3.92 -14.68
N SER A 534 -15.47 4.23 -15.88
CA SER A 534 -14.61 4.74 -16.97
C SER A 534 -14.14 6.17 -16.74
N LEU A 535 -14.96 7.03 -16.13
CA LEU A 535 -14.52 8.35 -15.70
C LEU A 535 -13.52 8.27 -14.54
N ALA A 536 -13.72 7.32 -13.63
CA ALA A 536 -12.73 7.06 -12.59
C ALA A 536 -11.38 6.63 -13.19
N LEU A 537 -11.38 5.77 -14.20
CA LEU A 537 -10.17 5.35 -14.93
C LEU A 537 -9.49 6.55 -15.63
N SER A 538 -10.26 7.32 -16.41
CA SER A 538 -9.78 8.52 -17.11
C SER A 538 -9.19 9.55 -16.14
N SER A 539 -9.90 9.87 -15.07
CA SER A 539 -9.45 10.83 -14.05
C SER A 539 -8.21 10.33 -13.30
N PHE A 540 -8.15 9.04 -12.97
CA PHE A 540 -7.00 8.44 -12.31
C PHE A 540 -5.76 8.43 -13.21
N SER A 541 -5.92 8.29 -14.54
CA SER A 541 -4.80 8.32 -15.48
C SER A 541 -4.01 9.65 -15.42
N LYS A 542 -4.70 10.77 -15.16
CA LYS A 542 -4.11 12.11 -15.00
C LYS A 542 -3.11 12.18 -13.84
N LEU A 543 -3.24 11.33 -12.81
CA LEU A 543 -2.31 11.24 -11.69
C LEU A 543 -0.95 10.61 -12.07
N SER A 544 -0.85 9.94 -13.23
CA SER A 544 0.39 9.33 -13.72
C SER A 544 1.09 8.39 -12.71
N VAL A 545 0.31 7.59 -11.99
CA VAL A 545 0.79 6.67 -10.93
C VAL A 545 1.83 5.68 -11.46
N LYS A 546 3.00 5.64 -10.81
CA LYS A 546 4.16 4.81 -11.20
C LYS A 546 4.86 4.18 -9.98
N GLN A 547 5.50 3.03 -10.20
CA GLN A 547 6.39 2.35 -9.24
C GLN A 547 5.75 2.18 -7.86
N VAL A 548 6.38 2.68 -6.79
CA VAL A 548 5.91 2.53 -5.40
C VAL A 548 4.51 3.11 -5.17
N GLN A 549 4.05 4.04 -6.01
CA GLN A 549 2.70 4.59 -5.92
C GLN A 549 1.62 3.54 -6.23
N PHE A 550 1.96 2.42 -6.87
CA PHE A 550 1.04 1.30 -6.92
C PHE A 550 0.72 0.83 -5.48
N GLU A 551 1.72 0.64 -4.62
CA GLU A 551 1.51 0.20 -3.23
C GLU A 551 0.72 1.23 -2.42
N THR A 552 1.06 2.52 -2.56
CA THR A 552 0.58 3.58 -1.65
C THR A 552 -0.59 4.40 -2.17
N VAL A 553 -0.88 4.42 -3.47
CA VAL A 553 -1.92 5.28 -4.07
C VAL A 553 -2.94 4.51 -4.90
N ALA A 554 -2.53 3.48 -5.65
CA ALA A 554 -3.41 2.81 -6.61
C ALA A 554 -4.63 2.11 -5.99
N HIS A 555 -4.59 1.82 -4.68
CA HIS A 555 -5.75 1.33 -3.94
C HIS A 555 -6.97 2.30 -4.02
N ASN A 556 -6.75 3.58 -4.30
CA ASN A 556 -7.83 4.55 -4.47
C ASN A 556 -8.74 4.23 -5.66
N LEU A 557 -8.16 3.70 -6.73
CA LEU A 557 -8.88 3.21 -7.91
C LEU A 557 -9.18 1.72 -7.82
N PHE A 558 -8.20 0.90 -7.45
CA PHE A 558 -8.25 -0.56 -7.66
C PHE A 558 -9.18 -1.29 -6.70
N THR A 559 -9.44 -0.74 -5.50
CA THR A 559 -10.34 -1.38 -4.54
C THR A 559 -11.73 -1.57 -5.15
N ARG A 560 -12.15 -2.84 -5.29
CA ARG A 560 -13.43 -3.27 -5.87
C ARG A 560 -13.65 -2.90 -7.35
N LEU A 561 -12.63 -2.39 -8.05
CA LEU A 561 -12.72 -2.06 -9.49
C LEU A 561 -13.15 -3.28 -10.33
N ALA A 562 -12.66 -4.47 -9.98
CA ALA A 562 -13.02 -5.74 -10.61
C ALA A 562 -14.51 -6.09 -10.56
N THR A 563 -15.28 -5.40 -9.72
CA THR A 563 -16.73 -5.57 -9.54
C THR A 563 -17.52 -4.29 -9.78
N ILE A 564 -16.86 -3.20 -10.18
CA ILE A 564 -17.53 -1.94 -10.57
C ILE A 564 -17.44 -1.79 -12.09
N HIS A 565 -16.23 -1.97 -12.64
CA HIS A 565 -15.97 -1.82 -14.06
C HIS A 565 -14.84 -2.79 -14.50
N PRO A 566 -15.10 -4.10 -14.65
CA PRO A 566 -14.07 -5.07 -15.04
C PRO A 566 -13.71 -5.04 -16.53
N HIS A 567 -14.53 -4.40 -17.38
CA HIS A 567 -14.35 -4.36 -18.82
C HIS A 567 -13.49 -3.18 -19.25
N SER A 568 -13.00 -3.20 -20.50
CA SER A 568 -12.27 -2.06 -21.06
C SER A 568 -13.22 -0.91 -21.35
N ALA A 569 -12.89 0.29 -20.89
CA ALA A 569 -13.52 1.53 -21.34
C ALA A 569 -13.04 1.89 -22.75
N PRO A 570 -13.75 2.77 -23.47
CA PRO A 570 -13.28 3.32 -24.74
C PRO A 570 -11.91 4.00 -24.60
N PRO A 571 -11.06 3.97 -25.64
CA PRO A 571 -9.78 4.65 -25.62
C PRO A 571 -9.95 6.15 -25.43
N VAL A 572 -9.21 6.72 -24.47
CA VAL A 572 -9.12 8.16 -24.24
C VAL A 572 -7.90 8.71 -24.99
N GLU A 573 -8.04 9.88 -25.61
CA GLU A 573 -6.94 10.51 -26.34
C GLU A 573 -5.75 10.80 -25.42
N GLY A 574 -4.54 10.40 -25.83
CA GLY A 574 -3.32 10.57 -25.05
C GLY A 574 -3.11 9.56 -23.91
N ALA A 575 -4.06 8.66 -23.65
CA ALA A 575 -3.98 7.66 -22.59
C ALA A 575 -3.29 6.36 -23.06
N GLU A 576 -2.56 5.69 -22.17
CA GLU A 576 -1.98 4.37 -22.45
C GLU A 576 -3.06 3.28 -22.35
N TYR A 577 -2.83 2.10 -22.95
CA TYR A 577 -3.80 0.99 -22.92
C TYR A 577 -4.24 0.59 -21.50
N LYS A 578 -3.32 0.68 -20.53
CA LYS A 578 -3.58 0.43 -19.11
C LYS A 578 -4.53 1.43 -18.45
N ASP A 579 -4.69 2.62 -19.02
CA ASP A 579 -5.43 3.71 -18.38
C ASP A 579 -6.94 3.58 -18.62
N PHE A 580 -7.35 2.83 -19.64
CA PHE A 580 -8.75 2.50 -19.92
C PHE A 580 -9.05 0.99 -19.87
N ASN A 581 -8.03 0.13 -19.76
CA ASN A 581 -8.19 -1.31 -19.59
C ASN A 581 -7.82 -1.76 -18.16
N PRO A 582 -8.80 -2.08 -17.29
CA PRO A 582 -8.57 -2.51 -15.91
C PRO A 582 -7.61 -3.69 -15.78
N GLN A 583 -7.77 -4.73 -16.61
CA GLN A 583 -6.92 -5.92 -16.57
C GLN A 583 -5.44 -5.57 -16.79
N SER A 584 -5.16 -4.73 -17.79
CA SER A 584 -3.83 -4.21 -18.08
C SER A 584 -3.29 -3.33 -16.95
N ALA A 585 -4.14 -2.50 -16.33
CA ALA A 585 -3.78 -1.69 -15.16
C ALA A 585 -3.27 -2.55 -13.98
N PHE A 586 -4.02 -3.59 -13.62
CA PHE A 586 -3.62 -4.53 -12.56
C PHE A 586 -2.34 -5.28 -12.94
N VAL A 587 -2.18 -5.70 -14.19
CA VAL A 587 -0.95 -6.34 -14.68
C VAL A 587 0.26 -5.44 -14.51
N GLN A 588 0.15 -4.15 -14.83
CA GLN A 588 1.25 -3.21 -14.67
C GLN A 588 1.63 -3.05 -13.19
N ALA A 589 0.65 -2.96 -12.31
CA ALA A 589 0.88 -2.86 -10.86
C ALA A 589 1.54 -4.13 -10.29
N LEU A 590 1.16 -5.31 -10.77
CA LEU A 590 1.80 -6.58 -10.40
C LEU A 590 3.24 -6.70 -10.96
N ASN A 591 3.49 -6.12 -12.14
CA ASN A 591 4.84 -6.05 -12.71
C ASN A 591 5.77 -5.15 -11.87
N PHE A 592 5.25 -4.13 -11.19
CA PHE A 592 6.02 -3.34 -10.23
C PHE A 592 6.55 -4.23 -9.10
N PHE A 593 5.71 -5.02 -8.42
CA PHE A 593 6.20 -5.87 -7.32
C PHE A 593 7.26 -6.87 -7.76
N ARG A 594 7.09 -7.48 -8.93
CA ARG A 594 8.09 -8.39 -9.49
C ARG A 594 9.41 -7.66 -9.78
N THR A 595 9.33 -6.49 -10.39
CA THR A 595 10.51 -5.68 -10.71
C THR A 595 11.19 -5.21 -9.43
N ALA A 596 10.43 -4.73 -8.46
CA ALA A 596 10.92 -4.27 -7.16
C ALA A 596 11.69 -5.38 -6.44
N ASP A 597 11.18 -6.60 -6.43
CA ASP A 597 11.86 -7.74 -5.83
C ASP A 597 13.23 -8.01 -6.48
N LEU A 598 13.28 -8.04 -7.82
CA LEU A 598 14.51 -8.26 -8.57
C LEU A 598 15.53 -7.11 -8.39
N THR A 599 15.06 -5.87 -8.42
CA THR A 599 15.92 -4.69 -8.26
C THR A 599 16.44 -4.56 -6.83
N SER A 600 15.61 -4.82 -5.83
CA SER A 600 16.01 -4.79 -4.42
C SER A 600 17.08 -5.85 -4.14
N THR A 601 16.92 -7.09 -4.60
CA THR A 601 17.97 -8.11 -4.45
C THR A 601 19.31 -7.65 -5.03
N ARG A 602 19.32 -7.12 -6.26
CA ARG A 602 20.54 -6.58 -6.89
C ARG A 602 21.13 -5.39 -6.13
N HIS A 603 20.29 -4.49 -5.61
CA HIS A 603 20.73 -3.33 -4.83
C HIS A 603 21.35 -3.75 -3.49
N ARG A 604 20.82 -4.78 -2.82
CA ARG A 604 21.42 -5.33 -1.59
C ARG A 604 22.83 -5.87 -1.85
N THR A 605 22.99 -6.70 -2.89
CA THR A 605 24.29 -7.30 -3.25
C THR A 605 25.32 -6.23 -3.60
N ARG A 606 24.97 -5.26 -4.46
CA ARG A 606 25.86 -4.14 -4.81
C ARG A 606 26.13 -3.22 -3.63
N GLY A 607 25.13 -2.98 -2.79
CA GLY A 607 25.26 -2.15 -1.59
C GLY A 607 26.33 -2.68 -0.64
N LEU A 608 26.44 -4.01 -0.48
CA LEU A 608 27.48 -4.64 0.33
C LEU A 608 28.88 -4.37 -0.20
N ASP A 609 29.06 -4.39 -1.52
CA ASP A 609 30.34 -4.08 -2.15
C ASP A 609 30.73 -2.60 -1.97
N TYR A 610 29.76 -1.70 -1.89
CA TYR A 610 29.97 -0.29 -1.60
C TYR A 610 30.05 0.04 -0.10
N GLY A 611 29.80 -0.93 0.79
CA GLY A 611 29.81 -0.72 2.24
C GLY A 611 28.62 0.06 2.78
N SER A 612 27.48 0.05 2.09
CA SER A 612 26.28 0.84 2.43
C SER A 612 25.31 0.09 3.37
N TYR A 613 25.78 -0.29 4.56
CA TYR A 613 25.10 -1.25 5.47
C TYR A 613 23.68 -0.83 5.89
N VAL A 614 23.46 0.44 6.23
CA VAL A 614 22.15 0.92 6.70
C VAL A 614 21.11 0.90 5.58
N ASN A 615 21.49 1.32 4.37
CA ASN A 615 20.57 1.28 3.23
C ASN A 615 20.23 -0.16 2.83
N ILE A 616 21.14 -1.12 3.02
CA ILE A 616 20.87 -2.54 2.77
C ILE A 616 19.84 -3.07 3.76
N GLU A 617 19.97 -2.76 5.06
CA GLU A 617 18.96 -3.10 6.06
C GLU A 617 17.58 -2.56 5.65
N GLY A 618 17.49 -1.27 5.31
CA GLY A 618 16.25 -0.66 4.84
C GLY A 618 15.71 -1.28 3.54
N THR A 619 16.59 -1.72 2.64
CA THR A 619 16.19 -2.43 1.41
C THR A 619 15.65 -3.83 1.70
N ILE A 620 16.23 -4.55 2.67
CA ILE A 620 15.72 -5.85 3.14
C ILE A 620 14.31 -5.67 3.73
N GLU A 621 14.12 -4.67 4.58
CA GLU A 621 12.82 -4.37 5.19
C GLU A 621 11.78 -4.01 4.11
N LEU A 622 12.13 -3.11 3.18
CA LEU A 622 11.26 -2.71 2.08
C LEU A 622 10.86 -3.91 1.22
N GLN A 623 11.82 -4.77 0.87
CA GLN A 623 11.54 -5.98 0.09
C GLN A 623 10.60 -6.93 0.82
N LYS A 624 10.82 -7.16 2.12
CA LYS A 624 9.92 -7.97 2.96
C LYS A 624 8.50 -7.39 2.98
N ARG A 625 8.38 -6.08 3.21
CA ARG A 625 7.11 -5.34 3.20
C ARG A 625 6.36 -5.46 1.86
N LEU A 626 7.07 -5.30 0.74
CA LEU A 626 6.47 -5.44 -0.60
C LEU A 626 6.10 -6.89 -0.96
N ARG A 627 6.91 -7.89 -0.55
CA ARG A 627 6.58 -9.32 -0.74
C ARG A 627 5.30 -9.70 0.02
N GLN A 628 5.15 -9.20 1.24
CA GLN A 628 4.03 -9.49 2.14
C GLN A 628 2.87 -8.48 2.01
N SER A 629 2.92 -7.57 1.03
CA SER A 629 1.91 -6.54 0.82
C SER A 629 0.51 -7.12 0.60
N ILE A 630 -0.47 -6.53 1.28
CA ILE A 630 -1.89 -6.81 1.01
C ILE A 630 -2.31 -6.41 -0.40
N CYS A 631 -1.85 -5.26 -0.90
CA CYS A 631 -2.13 -4.78 -2.25
C CYS A 631 -1.66 -5.79 -3.30
N ARG A 632 -0.45 -6.35 -3.13
CA ARG A 632 0.11 -7.39 -4.01
C ARG A 632 -0.83 -8.58 -4.15
N ARG A 633 -1.37 -9.10 -3.03
CA ARG A 633 -2.29 -10.25 -3.06
C ARG A 633 -3.67 -9.88 -3.56
N MET A 634 -4.21 -8.73 -3.14
CA MET A 634 -5.50 -8.24 -3.61
C MET A 634 -5.53 -8.13 -5.14
N TRP A 635 -4.53 -7.48 -5.73
CA TRP A 635 -4.47 -7.28 -7.18
C TRP A 635 -4.29 -8.58 -7.95
N ALA A 636 -3.54 -9.54 -7.41
CA ALA A 636 -3.41 -10.87 -8.01
C ALA A 636 -4.75 -11.60 -8.05
N LEU A 637 -5.58 -11.47 -7.01
CA LEU A 637 -6.92 -12.05 -6.96
C LEU A 637 -7.91 -11.30 -7.88
N ASP A 638 -7.89 -9.97 -7.87
CA ASP A 638 -8.81 -9.14 -8.66
C ASP A 638 -8.53 -9.21 -10.16
N VAL A 639 -7.27 -9.25 -10.62
CA VAL A 639 -6.99 -9.41 -12.06
C VAL A 639 -7.51 -10.73 -12.61
N ARG A 640 -7.52 -11.78 -11.77
CA ARG A 640 -8.07 -13.09 -12.11
C ARG A 640 -9.59 -13.08 -12.11
N ARG A 641 -10.22 -12.34 -11.18
CA ARG A 641 -11.66 -12.08 -11.22
C ARG A 641 -12.04 -11.34 -12.51
N ILE A 642 -11.31 -10.29 -12.88
CA ILE A 642 -11.52 -9.57 -14.14
C ILE A 642 -11.41 -10.53 -15.32
N GLN A 643 -10.39 -11.39 -15.33
CA GLN A 643 -10.24 -12.41 -16.37
C GLN A 643 -11.47 -13.32 -16.49
N ARG A 644 -12.09 -13.71 -15.36
CA ARG A 644 -13.30 -14.54 -15.36
C ARG A 644 -14.52 -13.78 -15.87
N LEU A 645 -14.68 -12.52 -15.46
CA LEU A 645 -15.87 -11.71 -15.77
C LEU A 645 -15.82 -11.14 -17.20
N ALA A 646 -14.71 -10.52 -17.57
CA ALA A 646 -14.54 -9.77 -18.83
C ALA A 646 -13.73 -10.52 -19.91
N GLY A 647 -13.06 -11.62 -19.56
CA GLY A 647 -12.21 -12.38 -20.49
C GLY A 647 -10.76 -11.88 -20.57
N GLY A 648 -10.10 -12.11 -21.71
CA GLY A 648 -8.70 -11.75 -21.93
C GLY A 648 -7.70 -12.86 -21.63
N ASP A 649 -6.42 -12.49 -21.56
CA ASP A 649 -5.31 -13.44 -21.43
C ASP A 649 -5.37 -14.25 -20.12
N PRO A 650 -4.95 -15.53 -20.10
CA PRO A 650 -4.88 -16.31 -18.88
C PRO A 650 -3.96 -15.70 -17.82
N MET A 651 -4.48 -15.48 -16.61
CA MET A 651 -3.74 -14.87 -15.50
C MET A 651 -3.07 -15.89 -14.56
N THR A 652 -2.66 -17.05 -15.11
CA THR A 652 -2.06 -18.17 -14.34
C THR A 652 -0.67 -17.83 -13.79
N ARG A 653 0.05 -16.87 -14.39
CA ARG A 653 1.35 -16.39 -13.89
C ARG A 653 1.30 -15.78 -12.49
N TYR A 654 0.10 -15.48 -11.98
CA TYR A 654 -0.12 -14.94 -10.64
C TYR A 654 -0.74 -15.96 -9.67
N ASP A 655 -0.80 -17.25 -10.04
CA ASP A 655 -1.34 -18.32 -9.17
C ASP A 655 -0.63 -18.36 -7.81
N ASP A 656 0.70 -18.39 -7.81
CA ASP A 656 1.49 -18.49 -6.58
C ASP A 656 1.31 -17.27 -5.67
N MET A 657 1.23 -16.08 -6.28
CA MET A 657 1.00 -14.83 -5.57
C MET A 657 -0.39 -14.75 -4.94
N ALA A 658 -1.41 -15.24 -5.64
CA ALA A 658 -2.78 -15.31 -5.11
C ALA A 658 -2.91 -16.36 -4.00
N ARG A 659 -2.16 -17.46 -4.07
CA ARG A 659 -2.19 -18.56 -3.09
C ARG A 659 -1.29 -18.36 -1.88
N ASP A 660 -0.37 -17.40 -1.95
CA ASP A 660 0.56 -17.05 -0.87
C ASP A 660 -0.16 -16.93 0.49
N GLY A 661 0.29 -17.73 1.44
CA GLY A 661 -0.23 -17.82 2.81
C GLY A 661 0.62 -17.13 3.85
N SER A 662 1.70 -16.43 3.45
CA SER A 662 2.55 -15.70 4.39
C SER A 662 1.77 -14.57 5.10
N PRO A 663 2.27 -14.02 6.22
CA PRO A 663 1.62 -12.88 6.87
C PRO A 663 1.39 -11.70 5.91
N LEU A 664 0.38 -10.90 6.19
CA LEU A 664 0.02 -9.72 5.41
C LEU A 664 0.53 -8.45 6.11
N ILE A 665 1.09 -7.54 5.33
CA ILE A 665 1.47 -6.19 5.76
C ILE A 665 0.62 -5.21 4.94
N ASP A 666 -0.11 -4.34 5.65
CA ASP A 666 -0.88 -3.26 5.03
C ASP A 666 -0.10 -1.95 5.14
N GLN A 667 0.21 -1.36 3.99
CA GLN A 667 0.93 -0.09 3.89
C GLN A 667 0.11 0.97 3.15
N ARG A 668 -1.19 0.73 2.95
CA ARG A 668 -2.07 1.72 2.33
C ARG A 668 -2.14 2.95 3.24
N VAL A 669 -1.87 4.12 2.67
CA VAL A 669 -1.95 5.40 3.37
C VAL A 669 -3.04 6.24 2.71
N PHE A 670 -3.87 6.89 3.52
CA PHE A 670 -5.04 7.67 3.11
C PHE A 670 -4.88 9.17 3.40
N ASP A 671 -3.66 9.60 3.71
CA ASP A 671 -3.29 10.99 4.01
C ASP A 671 -3.26 11.90 2.77
N ALA A 672 -3.32 11.31 1.58
CA ALA A 672 -3.41 12.02 0.31
C ALA A 672 -4.75 12.74 0.12
N PHE A 673 -5.77 12.53 0.99
CA PHE A 673 -7.01 13.31 1.00
C PHE A 673 -6.93 14.46 2.01
N MET A 674 -7.47 15.62 1.65
CA MET A 674 -7.61 16.73 2.57
C MET A 674 -8.49 16.32 3.74
N ASN A 675 -7.94 16.43 4.95
CA ASN A 675 -8.66 16.10 6.18
C ASN A 675 -8.67 17.28 7.14
N CYS A 676 -9.75 18.06 7.07
CA CYS A 676 -10.05 19.17 7.98
C CYS A 676 -11.01 18.76 9.12
N GLU A 677 -11.29 17.46 9.31
CA GLU A 677 -12.17 17.01 10.41
C GLU A 677 -11.55 17.29 11.78
N ALA A 678 -12.39 17.53 12.79
CA ALA A 678 -11.95 17.71 14.16
C ALA A 678 -11.18 16.46 14.67
N PRO A 679 -10.08 16.62 15.44
CA PRO A 679 -9.38 15.49 16.04
C PRO A 679 -10.31 14.56 16.83
N GLY A 680 -10.12 13.26 16.68
CA GLY A 680 -10.97 12.22 17.28
C GLY A 680 -12.22 11.85 16.49
N LYS A 681 -12.55 12.58 15.41
CA LYS A 681 -13.61 12.19 14.46
C LYS A 681 -13.05 11.27 13.36
N PRO A 682 -13.89 10.40 12.76
CA PRO A 682 -13.55 9.65 11.55
C PRO A 682 -13.05 10.59 10.46
N THR A 683 -11.99 10.18 9.75
CA THR A 683 -11.39 11.00 8.69
C THR A 683 -12.38 11.20 7.54
N PHE A 684 -12.18 12.26 6.75
CA PHE A 684 -13.03 12.48 5.59
C PHE A 684 -12.96 11.31 4.58
N GLU A 685 -11.77 10.73 4.38
CA GLU A 685 -11.59 9.56 3.51
C GLU A 685 -12.44 8.36 3.95
N GLU A 686 -12.53 8.08 5.25
CA GLU A 686 -13.33 6.96 5.76
C GLU A 686 -14.81 7.07 5.37
N ARG A 687 -15.32 8.30 5.22
CA ARG A 687 -16.73 8.57 4.89
C ARG A 687 -17.04 8.44 3.40
N ILE A 688 -16.08 8.82 2.55
CA ILE A 688 -16.20 8.71 1.09
C ILE A 688 -15.72 7.36 0.56
N ARG A 689 -15.08 6.53 1.40
CA ARG A 689 -14.56 5.21 1.04
C ARG A 689 -15.62 4.34 0.36
N LEU A 690 -15.15 3.50 -0.56
CA LEU A 690 -15.97 2.52 -1.27
C LEU A 690 -16.26 1.32 -0.37
N GLY A 691 -17.17 1.46 0.58
CA GLY A 691 -17.51 0.40 1.55
C GLY A 691 -16.40 0.12 2.56
N PRO A 692 -16.53 -0.98 3.33
CA PRO A 692 -15.58 -1.33 4.40
C PRO A 692 -14.18 -1.66 3.84
N LEU A 693 -13.12 -1.44 4.62
CA LEU A 693 -11.73 -1.55 4.15
C LEU A 693 -11.31 -3.01 4.01
N PRO A 694 -11.03 -3.53 2.79
CA PRO A 694 -10.65 -4.93 2.62
C PRO A 694 -9.35 -5.26 3.36
N SER A 695 -9.37 -6.34 4.13
CA SER A 695 -8.32 -6.77 5.05
C SER A 695 -8.11 -8.30 4.92
N ASN A 696 -7.57 -8.96 5.94
CA ASN A 696 -7.24 -10.38 5.96
C ASN A 696 -8.45 -11.28 5.67
N GLY A 697 -9.63 -10.99 6.22
CA GLY A 697 -10.86 -11.77 5.99
C GLY A 697 -11.29 -11.74 4.53
N TRP A 698 -11.23 -10.55 3.91
CA TRP A 698 -11.49 -10.39 2.48
C TRP A 698 -10.52 -11.22 1.62
N ILE A 699 -9.21 -11.18 1.90
CA ILE A 699 -8.20 -11.99 1.19
C ILE A 699 -8.50 -13.48 1.32
N LYS A 700 -8.78 -13.96 2.54
CA LYS A 700 -9.11 -15.38 2.79
C LYS A 700 -10.33 -15.83 1.98
N SER A 701 -11.41 -15.05 2.00
CA SER A 701 -12.62 -15.30 1.21
C SER A 701 -12.33 -15.36 -0.30
N MET A 702 -11.50 -14.44 -0.79
CA MET A 702 -11.12 -14.40 -2.21
C MET A 702 -10.20 -15.55 -2.61
N LYS A 703 -9.31 -15.99 -1.71
CA LYS A 703 -8.54 -17.21 -1.91
C LYS A 703 -9.47 -18.41 -2.07
N VAL A 704 -10.49 -18.57 -1.22
CA VAL A 704 -11.47 -19.66 -1.37
C VAL A 704 -12.14 -19.65 -2.74
N THR A 705 -12.54 -18.46 -3.19
CA THR A 705 -13.11 -18.27 -4.53
C THR A 705 -12.13 -18.69 -5.63
N ASP A 706 -10.85 -18.33 -5.51
CA ASP A 706 -9.83 -18.73 -6.49
C ASP A 706 -9.56 -20.26 -6.48
N HIS A 707 -9.48 -20.87 -5.30
CA HIS A 707 -9.31 -22.32 -5.15
C HIS A 707 -10.50 -23.10 -5.73
N MET A 708 -11.72 -22.60 -5.53
CA MET A 708 -12.94 -23.14 -6.15
C MET A 708 -12.81 -23.18 -7.68
N PHE A 709 -12.48 -22.05 -8.32
CA PHE A 709 -12.30 -22.00 -9.77
C PHE A 709 -11.14 -22.88 -10.25
N GLY A 710 -10.02 -22.91 -9.51
CA GLY A 710 -8.90 -23.79 -9.81
C GLY A 710 -9.30 -25.27 -9.81
N THR A 711 -10.08 -25.69 -8.82
CA THR A 711 -10.59 -27.06 -8.66
C THR A 711 -11.56 -27.42 -9.79
N LEU A 712 -12.56 -26.56 -10.05
CA LEU A 712 -13.53 -26.75 -11.13
C LEU A 712 -12.86 -26.82 -12.51
N LYS A 713 -11.86 -25.98 -12.77
CA LYS A 713 -11.11 -26.00 -14.03
C LYS A 713 -10.25 -27.26 -14.17
N SER A 714 -9.65 -27.76 -13.10
CA SER A 714 -8.90 -29.02 -13.10
C SER A 714 -9.82 -30.19 -13.43
N LEU A 715 -11.01 -30.25 -12.82
CA LEU A 715 -12.03 -31.26 -13.10
C LEU A 715 -12.53 -31.18 -14.53
N ALA A 716 -12.81 -29.98 -15.03
CA ALA A 716 -13.25 -29.76 -16.40
C ALA A 716 -12.20 -30.23 -17.43
N THR A 717 -10.90 -30.11 -17.11
CA THR A 717 -9.77 -30.49 -17.97
C THR A 717 -9.19 -31.88 -17.69
N GLN A 718 -9.75 -32.64 -16.73
CA GLN A 718 -9.25 -33.96 -16.30
C GLN A 718 -7.77 -33.96 -15.86
N LYS A 719 -7.27 -32.83 -15.36
CA LYS A 719 -5.93 -32.75 -14.79
C LYS A 719 -5.96 -33.16 -13.31
N PRO A 720 -4.96 -33.91 -12.82
CA PRO A 720 -4.85 -34.19 -11.40
C PRO A 720 -4.67 -32.88 -10.62
N LEU A 721 -5.34 -32.78 -9.47
CA LEU A 721 -5.16 -31.66 -8.56
C LEU A 721 -3.72 -31.67 -8.07
N THR A 722 -3.06 -30.53 -8.17
CA THR A 722 -1.64 -30.38 -7.79
C THR A 722 -1.48 -30.32 -6.27
N VAL A 723 -2.51 -29.83 -5.57
CA VAL A 723 -2.65 -29.77 -4.12
C VAL A 723 -4.13 -30.03 -3.81
N GLU A 724 -4.46 -30.91 -2.86
CA GLU A 724 -5.84 -31.08 -2.40
C GLU A 724 -6.22 -29.89 -1.51
N PRO A 725 -7.21 -29.06 -1.89
CA PRO A 725 -7.66 -27.97 -1.05
C PRO A 725 -8.45 -28.51 0.14
N GLU A 726 -8.12 -28.06 1.35
CA GLU A 726 -8.99 -28.26 2.51
C GLU A 726 -10.18 -27.28 2.46
N LEU A 727 -11.34 -27.71 2.95
CA LEU A 727 -12.50 -26.83 3.08
C LEU A 727 -12.33 -25.98 4.37
N PRO A 728 -12.14 -24.66 4.28
CA PRO A 728 -11.92 -23.84 5.47
C PRO A 728 -13.21 -23.73 6.31
N ASN A 729 -13.02 -23.51 7.61
CA ASN A 729 -14.11 -23.09 8.50
C ASN A 729 -14.62 -21.70 8.08
N LEU A 730 -15.94 -21.50 8.13
CA LEU A 730 -16.57 -20.24 7.74
C LEU A 730 -16.15 -19.10 8.68
N ASP A 731 -16.07 -19.34 9.98
CA ASP A 731 -15.72 -18.32 10.97
C ASP A 731 -14.25 -17.90 10.82
N ASP A 732 -13.35 -18.86 10.61
CA ASP A 732 -11.93 -18.59 10.36
C ASP A 732 -11.67 -17.83 9.03
N MET A 733 -12.55 -18.06 8.04
CA MET A 733 -12.50 -17.43 6.72
C MET A 733 -12.98 -15.99 6.77
N LEU A 734 -14.12 -15.72 7.41
CA LEU A 734 -14.70 -14.39 7.50
C LEU A 734 -14.02 -13.52 8.57
N GLY A 735 -13.53 -14.14 9.66
CA GLY A 735 -12.92 -13.45 10.79
C GLY A 735 -13.95 -12.82 11.74
N GLU A 736 -13.47 -12.19 12.81
CA GLU A 736 -14.32 -11.57 13.84
C GLU A 736 -14.92 -10.21 13.39
N ASN A 737 -14.26 -9.54 12.44
CA ASN A 737 -14.55 -8.16 12.02
C ASN A 737 -15.20 -8.08 10.63
N VAL A 738 -16.04 -9.05 10.28
CA VAL A 738 -16.56 -9.22 8.91
C VAL A 738 -17.20 -7.94 8.34
N GLU A 739 -18.02 -7.27 9.14
CA GLU A 739 -18.79 -6.08 8.71
C GLU A 739 -17.90 -4.84 8.50
N THR A 740 -16.72 -4.79 9.11
CA THR A 740 -15.76 -3.68 8.92
C THR A 740 -14.76 -3.94 7.79
N GLU A 741 -14.72 -5.16 7.26
CA GLU A 741 -13.83 -5.55 6.14
C GLU A 741 -14.57 -5.80 4.82
N MET A 742 -15.80 -6.28 4.88
CA MET A 742 -16.54 -6.83 3.72
C MET A 742 -17.93 -6.22 3.58
N THR A 743 -18.38 -6.02 2.34
CA THR A 743 -19.76 -5.64 2.03
C THR A 743 -20.71 -6.82 2.26
N THR A 744 -22.01 -6.55 2.39
CA THR A 744 -23.04 -7.60 2.48
C THR A 744 -22.99 -8.57 1.28
N ALA A 745 -22.80 -8.05 0.07
CA ALA A 745 -22.65 -8.86 -1.15
C ALA A 745 -21.38 -9.73 -1.13
N GLU A 746 -20.27 -9.22 -0.59
CA GLU A 746 -19.04 -9.99 -0.40
C GLU A 746 -19.22 -11.12 0.61
N ILE A 747 -19.92 -10.86 1.73
CA ILE A 747 -20.20 -11.88 2.77
C ILE A 747 -21.08 -12.99 2.21
N GLU A 748 -22.13 -12.63 1.48
CA GLU A 748 -23.04 -13.60 0.87
C GLU A 748 -22.32 -14.44 -0.20
N SER A 749 -21.57 -13.81 -1.10
CA SER A 749 -20.79 -14.54 -2.10
C SER A 749 -19.71 -15.41 -1.47
N ALA A 750 -19.08 -14.99 -0.38
CA ALA A 750 -18.13 -15.82 0.36
C ALA A 750 -18.75 -17.11 0.89
N LYS A 751 -19.95 -17.02 1.47
CA LYS A 751 -20.72 -18.19 1.94
C LYS A 751 -21.07 -19.11 0.78
N THR A 752 -21.60 -18.56 -0.31
CA THR A 752 -21.98 -19.31 -1.51
C THR A 752 -20.78 -19.98 -2.17
N ASN A 753 -19.66 -19.27 -2.37
CA ASN A 753 -18.45 -19.81 -3.01
C ASN A 753 -17.78 -20.89 -2.14
N ARG A 754 -17.88 -20.80 -0.82
CA ARG A 754 -17.44 -21.88 0.08
C ARG A 754 -18.29 -23.15 -0.13
N SER A 755 -19.62 -23.02 -0.23
CA SER A 755 -20.51 -24.15 -0.50
C SER A 755 -20.26 -24.74 -1.89
N LEU A 756 -19.97 -23.91 -2.89
CA LEU A 756 -19.55 -24.36 -4.23
C LEU A 756 -18.20 -25.07 -4.23
N LEU A 757 -17.22 -24.61 -3.43
CA LEU A 757 -15.95 -25.32 -3.23
C LEU A 757 -16.20 -26.71 -2.62
N ALA A 758 -17.05 -26.81 -1.60
CA ALA A 758 -17.39 -28.10 -0.99
C ALA A 758 -17.97 -29.10 -2.02
N LEU A 759 -18.87 -28.63 -2.89
CA LEU A 759 -19.42 -29.43 -4.00
C LEU A 759 -18.34 -29.83 -5.01
N ALA A 760 -17.42 -28.92 -5.36
CA ALA A 760 -16.32 -29.21 -6.27
C ALA A 760 -15.35 -30.27 -5.69
N LEU A 761 -15.02 -30.19 -4.40
CA LEU A 761 -14.18 -31.17 -3.70
C LEU A 761 -14.85 -32.55 -3.60
N PHE A 762 -16.16 -32.57 -3.37
CA PHE A 762 -16.93 -33.81 -3.39
C PHE A 762 -16.89 -34.48 -4.78
N LEU A 763 -17.10 -33.71 -5.86
CA LEU A 763 -17.00 -34.20 -7.24
C LEU A 763 -15.57 -34.62 -7.64
N SER A 764 -14.54 -34.07 -7.01
CA SER A 764 -13.16 -34.51 -7.21
C SER A 764 -12.84 -35.83 -6.51
N GLY A 765 -13.71 -36.32 -5.62
CA GLY A 765 -13.49 -37.52 -4.82
C GLY A 765 -12.62 -37.27 -3.58
N SER A 766 -12.47 -36.01 -3.14
CA SER A 766 -11.74 -35.69 -1.91
C SER A 766 -12.46 -36.26 -0.69
N LYS A 767 -11.69 -36.71 0.31
CA LYS A 767 -12.24 -37.17 1.60
C LYS A 767 -12.58 -36.03 2.56
N SER A 768 -12.27 -34.79 2.18
CA SER A 768 -12.50 -33.59 2.99
C SER A 768 -13.98 -33.24 3.17
N VAL A 769 -14.85 -33.71 2.27
CA VAL A 769 -16.28 -33.42 2.28
C VAL A 769 -17.06 -34.72 2.17
N ASN A 770 -17.95 -34.98 3.13
CA ASN A 770 -18.82 -36.15 3.11
C ASN A 770 -20.13 -35.87 2.32
N ALA A 771 -20.93 -36.92 2.07
CA ALA A 771 -22.15 -36.79 1.28
C ALA A 771 -23.20 -35.87 1.95
N GLU A 772 -23.29 -35.87 3.28
CA GLU A 772 -24.23 -35.03 4.04
C GLU A 772 -23.87 -33.54 3.93
N GLN A 773 -22.58 -33.21 4.05
CA GLN A 773 -22.05 -31.86 3.87
C GLN A 773 -22.22 -31.37 2.43
N ALA A 774 -22.04 -32.25 1.44
CA ALA A 774 -22.31 -31.94 0.05
C ALA A 774 -23.80 -31.64 -0.18
N ASP A 775 -24.71 -32.43 0.38
CA ASP A 775 -26.15 -32.20 0.27
C ASP A 775 -26.62 -30.91 0.97
N ALA A 776 -26.08 -30.63 2.15
CA ALA A 776 -26.30 -29.37 2.86
C ALA A 776 -25.80 -28.16 2.05
N SER A 777 -24.61 -28.27 1.47
CA SER A 777 -24.03 -27.23 0.59
C SER A 777 -24.87 -27.01 -0.66
N LEU A 778 -25.40 -28.09 -1.25
CA LEU A 778 -26.31 -28.03 -2.40
C LEU A 778 -27.60 -27.29 -2.05
N THR A 779 -28.18 -27.58 -0.88
CA THR A 779 -29.40 -26.93 -0.38
C THR A 779 -29.19 -25.44 -0.12
N GLN A 780 -28.04 -25.06 0.44
CA GLN A 780 -27.69 -23.65 0.64
C GLN A 780 -27.59 -22.88 -0.68
N VAL A 781 -26.99 -23.49 -1.70
CA VAL A 781 -26.83 -22.90 -3.03
C VAL A 781 -28.19 -22.77 -3.74
N GLU A 782 -29.07 -23.75 -3.61
CA GLU A 782 -30.45 -23.67 -4.13
C GLU A 782 -31.23 -22.54 -3.45
N ALA A 783 -31.18 -22.45 -2.12
CA ALA A 783 -31.85 -21.39 -1.37
C ALA A 783 -31.32 -19.99 -1.74
N TRP A 784 -30.00 -19.86 -1.96
CA TRP A 784 -29.38 -18.64 -2.43
C TRP A 784 -29.90 -18.23 -3.82
N LEU A 785 -29.96 -19.16 -4.77
CA LEU A 785 -30.50 -18.90 -6.11
C LEU A 785 -31.98 -18.49 -6.06
N ASP A 786 -32.79 -19.17 -5.26
CA ASP A 786 -34.22 -18.86 -5.08
C ASP A 786 -34.41 -17.45 -4.51
N SER A 787 -33.58 -17.05 -3.54
CA SER A 787 -33.54 -15.66 -3.03
C SER A 787 -33.21 -14.65 -4.13
N ARG A 788 -32.20 -14.95 -4.96
CA ARG A 788 -31.79 -14.05 -6.05
C ARG A 788 -32.83 -13.95 -7.17
N VAL A 789 -33.62 -14.98 -7.41
CA VAL A 789 -34.79 -14.90 -8.30
C VAL A 789 -35.82 -13.92 -7.75
N GLN A 790 -36.09 -13.94 -6.44
CA GLN A 790 -37.04 -13.02 -5.80
C GLN A 790 -36.54 -11.57 -5.85
N ASP A 791 -35.25 -11.36 -5.57
CA ASP A 791 -34.60 -10.04 -5.55
C ASP A 791 -34.57 -9.36 -6.93
N LEU A 792 -34.55 -10.15 -8.01
CA LEU A 792 -34.55 -9.65 -9.40
C LEU A 792 -35.95 -9.53 -10.01
N ASN A 793 -37.00 -10.03 -9.34
CA ASN A 793 -38.35 -9.96 -9.86
C ASN A 793 -38.93 -8.54 -9.72
N GLU A 794 -39.43 -7.97 -10.81
CA GLU A 794 -39.94 -6.59 -10.86
C GLU A 794 -41.35 -6.44 -10.23
N GLY A 795 -42.07 -7.54 -10.04
CA GLY A 795 -43.41 -7.56 -9.40
C GLY A 795 -44.39 -6.54 -10.00
N ASP A 796 -45.31 -6.03 -9.18
CA ASP A 796 -46.29 -4.99 -9.58
C ASP A 796 -45.69 -3.56 -9.61
N GLY A 797 -44.47 -3.38 -9.09
CA GLY A 797 -43.84 -2.07 -8.83
C GLY A 797 -42.98 -1.49 -9.96
N LYS A 798 -42.87 -2.15 -11.11
CA LYS A 798 -42.02 -1.77 -12.27
C LYS A 798 -40.50 -1.67 -12.00
N VAL A 799 -40.04 -1.86 -10.77
CA VAL A 799 -38.62 -1.79 -10.35
C VAL A 799 -38.33 -2.93 -9.39
N SER A 800 -37.26 -3.70 -9.63
CA SER A 800 -36.89 -4.83 -8.76
C SER A 800 -36.34 -4.37 -7.40
N PRO A 801 -36.44 -5.21 -6.33
CA PRO A 801 -35.88 -4.93 -5.01
C PRO A 801 -34.39 -4.56 -5.00
N VAL A 802 -33.60 -5.14 -5.91
CA VAL A 802 -32.18 -4.77 -6.06
C VAL A 802 -32.04 -3.35 -6.55
N VAL A 803 -32.77 -2.99 -7.62
CA VAL A 803 -32.67 -1.65 -8.23
C VAL A 803 -33.19 -0.60 -7.26
N SER A 804 -34.28 -0.85 -6.53
CA SER A 804 -34.81 0.10 -5.54
C SER A 804 -33.83 0.42 -4.41
N LYS A 805 -33.00 -0.55 -4.00
CA LYS A 805 -32.00 -0.37 -2.94
C LYS A 805 -30.65 0.15 -3.41
N THR A 806 -30.34 0.05 -4.71
CA THR A 806 -28.98 0.25 -5.22
C THR A 806 -28.87 1.18 -6.43
N ALA A 807 -29.97 1.63 -7.02
CA ALA A 807 -29.94 2.65 -8.07
C ALA A 807 -30.06 4.07 -7.50
N LEU A 808 -29.67 5.04 -8.33
CA LEU A 808 -29.79 6.46 -8.04
C LEU A 808 -31.18 6.95 -8.46
N PHE A 809 -31.87 7.60 -7.51
CA PHE A 809 -33.19 8.21 -7.69
C PHE A 809 -33.10 9.71 -7.42
N LEU A 810 -33.64 10.53 -8.33
CA LEU A 810 -33.85 11.96 -8.08
C LEU A 810 -35.27 12.24 -7.59
N ASN A 811 -36.25 11.49 -8.12
CA ASN A 811 -37.65 11.51 -7.71
C ASN A 811 -38.09 10.08 -7.32
N SER A 812 -39.20 9.97 -6.58
CA SER A 812 -39.72 8.70 -6.03
C SER A 812 -40.16 7.64 -7.06
N GLU A 813 -40.27 7.98 -8.35
CA GLU A 813 -41.01 7.16 -9.32
C GLU A 813 -40.15 6.33 -10.28
N ALA A 814 -38.91 6.73 -10.58
CA ALA A 814 -38.07 6.02 -11.57
C ALA A 814 -36.57 6.12 -11.26
N PRO A 815 -35.81 5.03 -11.46
CA PRO A 815 -34.35 5.06 -11.34
C PRO A 815 -33.74 5.83 -12.52
N ILE A 816 -32.68 6.58 -12.25
CA ILE A 816 -31.99 7.38 -13.27
C ILE A 816 -30.67 6.75 -13.69
N ALA A 817 -29.95 6.16 -12.76
CA ALA A 817 -28.64 5.56 -13.01
C ALA A 817 -28.31 4.41 -12.03
N PRO A 818 -27.42 3.48 -12.39
CA PRO A 818 -26.86 2.54 -11.43
C PRO A 818 -25.91 3.25 -10.45
N THR A 819 -25.67 2.65 -9.29
CA THR A 819 -24.57 3.04 -8.39
C THR A 819 -23.51 1.95 -8.33
N TRP A 820 -22.42 2.21 -7.62
CA TRP A 820 -21.41 1.19 -7.34
C TRP A 820 -21.97 -0.04 -6.63
N LYS A 821 -22.97 0.13 -5.76
CA LYS A 821 -23.60 -0.98 -5.02
C LYS A 821 -24.30 -1.92 -5.98
N TYR A 822 -24.99 -1.36 -6.99
CA TYR A 822 -25.65 -2.14 -8.02
C TYR A 822 -24.63 -2.97 -8.79
N PHE A 823 -23.60 -2.34 -9.36
CA PHE A 823 -22.58 -3.08 -10.09
C PHE A 823 -21.87 -4.12 -9.22
N HIS A 824 -21.46 -3.74 -8.02
CA HIS A 824 -20.76 -4.63 -7.09
C HIS A 824 -21.58 -5.87 -6.75
N ASP A 825 -22.84 -5.71 -6.35
CA ASP A 825 -23.73 -6.85 -6.06
C ASP A 825 -23.92 -7.73 -7.30
N GLN A 826 -24.24 -7.14 -8.45
CA GLN A 826 -24.52 -7.91 -9.67
C GLN A 826 -23.29 -8.65 -10.20
N PHE A 827 -22.10 -8.04 -10.18
CA PHE A 827 -20.86 -8.72 -10.59
C PHE A 827 -20.44 -9.82 -9.61
N MET A 828 -20.69 -9.66 -8.30
CA MET A 828 -20.44 -10.72 -7.31
C MET A 828 -21.34 -11.93 -7.56
N VAL A 829 -22.63 -11.69 -7.86
CA VAL A 829 -23.57 -12.77 -8.24
C VAL A 829 -23.10 -13.43 -9.54
N LEU A 830 -22.72 -12.66 -10.57
CA LEU A 830 -22.23 -13.20 -11.85
C LEU A 830 -20.95 -14.06 -11.69
N ASP A 831 -20.03 -13.71 -10.80
CA ASP A 831 -18.83 -14.52 -10.51
C ASP A 831 -19.26 -15.89 -9.92
N SER A 832 -20.19 -15.91 -8.97
CA SER A 832 -20.73 -17.16 -8.40
C SER A 832 -21.55 -17.98 -9.43
N LEU A 833 -22.33 -17.33 -10.31
CA LEU A 833 -23.06 -18.01 -11.39
C LEU A 833 -22.13 -18.67 -12.42
N LYS A 834 -20.96 -18.07 -12.71
CA LYS A 834 -19.93 -18.71 -13.55
C LYS A 834 -19.38 -19.98 -12.91
N ALA A 835 -19.13 -19.96 -11.62
CA ALA A 835 -18.71 -21.17 -10.89
C ALA A 835 -19.79 -22.26 -10.93
N LEU A 836 -21.06 -21.89 -10.78
CA LEU A 836 -22.21 -22.78 -10.93
C LEU A 836 -22.34 -23.39 -12.34
N SER A 837 -22.17 -22.58 -13.38
CA SER A 837 -22.14 -23.04 -14.78
C SER A 837 -21.07 -24.11 -15.01
N LEU A 838 -19.86 -23.89 -14.47
CA LEU A 838 -18.78 -24.87 -14.52
C LEU A 838 -19.09 -26.13 -13.69
N LEU A 839 -19.62 -25.98 -12.48
CA LEU A 839 -19.99 -27.09 -11.59
C LEU A 839 -21.04 -28.00 -12.25
N THR A 840 -22.12 -27.43 -12.79
CA THR A 840 -23.18 -28.18 -13.48
C THR A 840 -22.64 -28.90 -14.72
N THR A 841 -21.74 -28.28 -15.48
CA THR A 841 -21.05 -28.91 -16.62
C THR A 841 -20.18 -30.10 -16.19
N VAL A 842 -19.47 -29.98 -15.08
CA VAL A 842 -18.64 -31.08 -14.53
C VAL A 842 -19.53 -32.20 -13.99
N ALA A 843 -20.60 -31.87 -13.27
CA ALA A 843 -21.51 -32.84 -12.63
C ALA A 843 -22.32 -33.66 -13.65
N THR A 844 -22.68 -33.09 -14.79
CA THR A 844 -23.47 -33.76 -15.85
C THR A 844 -22.64 -34.62 -16.81
N ARG A 845 -21.30 -34.55 -16.73
CA ARG A 845 -20.40 -35.25 -17.65
C ARG A 845 -20.44 -36.78 -17.44
N LYS A 846 -20.71 -37.53 -18.52
CA LYS A 846 -20.70 -39.01 -18.52
C LYS A 846 -19.27 -39.54 -18.38
N GLY A 847 -19.04 -40.49 -17.47
CA GLY A 847 -17.79 -41.26 -17.36
C GLY A 847 -16.87 -40.94 -16.17
N SER A 848 -17.26 -40.06 -15.24
CA SER A 848 -16.50 -39.86 -13.99
C SER A 848 -16.66 -41.07 -13.06
N LYS A 849 -15.54 -41.60 -12.55
CA LYS A 849 -15.50 -42.64 -11.50
C LYS A 849 -15.76 -42.08 -10.09
N ASN A 850 -15.99 -40.77 -9.96
CA ASN A 850 -16.11 -40.07 -8.69
C ASN A 850 -17.57 -39.99 -8.19
N ALA A 851 -17.73 -39.45 -6.97
CA ALA A 851 -19.02 -39.26 -6.31
C ALA A 851 -20.02 -38.47 -7.19
N LYS A 852 -21.30 -38.83 -7.12
CA LYS A 852 -22.37 -38.25 -7.96
C LYS A 852 -23.34 -37.44 -7.13
N LEU A 853 -23.68 -36.25 -7.63
CA LEU A 853 -24.77 -35.42 -7.10
C LEU A 853 -26.10 -35.82 -7.77
N SER A 854 -27.23 -35.49 -7.13
CA SER A 854 -28.56 -35.77 -7.67
C SER A 854 -28.76 -35.04 -9.01
N ARG A 855 -29.05 -35.80 -10.07
CA ARG A 855 -29.18 -35.26 -11.43
C ARG A 855 -30.36 -34.28 -11.56
N GLU A 856 -31.49 -34.61 -10.95
CA GLU A 856 -32.69 -33.75 -10.95
C GLU A 856 -32.41 -32.38 -10.30
N ARG A 857 -31.65 -32.37 -9.19
CA ARG A 857 -31.25 -31.13 -8.51
C ARG A 857 -30.26 -30.32 -9.35
N ILE A 858 -29.30 -30.98 -10.02
CA ILE A 858 -28.33 -30.31 -10.90
C ILE A 858 -29.01 -29.69 -12.12
N ASP A 859 -29.99 -30.38 -12.72
CA ASP A 859 -30.74 -29.85 -13.85
C ASP A 859 -31.59 -28.63 -13.41
N LYS A 860 -32.27 -28.71 -12.26
CA LYS A 860 -32.98 -27.56 -11.65
C LYS A 860 -32.03 -26.39 -11.39
N LEU A 861 -30.85 -26.64 -10.81
CA LEU A 861 -29.83 -25.62 -10.56
C LEU A 861 -29.36 -24.93 -11.84
N ALA A 862 -29.15 -25.70 -12.92
CA ALA A 862 -28.75 -25.14 -14.21
C ALA A 862 -29.84 -24.21 -14.78
N ASP A 863 -31.11 -24.57 -14.64
CA ASP A 863 -32.22 -23.74 -15.11
C ASP A 863 -32.39 -22.47 -14.26
N THR A 864 -32.37 -22.57 -12.93
CA THR A 864 -32.42 -21.39 -12.05
C THR A 864 -31.21 -20.48 -12.24
N THR A 865 -30.01 -21.04 -12.45
CA THR A 865 -28.79 -20.27 -12.78
C THR A 865 -28.98 -19.43 -14.04
N ARG A 866 -29.57 -20.01 -15.11
CA ARG A 866 -29.90 -19.27 -16.34
C ARG A 866 -30.97 -18.22 -16.10
N GLN A 867 -31.97 -18.50 -15.27
CA GLN A 867 -33.04 -17.55 -14.93
C GLN A 867 -32.46 -16.31 -14.23
N VAL A 868 -31.66 -16.50 -13.17
CA VAL A 868 -30.99 -15.39 -12.46
C VAL A 868 -30.11 -14.60 -13.43
N PHE A 869 -29.28 -15.29 -14.24
CA PHE A 869 -28.42 -14.63 -15.23
C PHE A 869 -29.19 -13.76 -16.23
N GLN A 870 -30.33 -14.25 -16.75
CA GLN A 870 -31.17 -13.43 -17.63
C GLN A 870 -31.84 -12.28 -16.89
N GLY A 871 -32.24 -12.47 -15.62
CA GLY A 871 -32.76 -11.42 -14.75
C GLY A 871 -31.78 -10.24 -14.62
N ILE A 872 -30.50 -10.53 -14.32
CA ILE A 872 -29.43 -9.52 -14.24
C ILE A 872 -29.28 -8.75 -15.56
N ARG A 873 -29.24 -9.48 -16.70
CA ARG A 873 -29.11 -8.86 -18.03
C ARG A 873 -30.31 -7.98 -18.39
N ASN A 874 -31.52 -8.40 -18.02
CA ASN A 874 -32.72 -7.64 -18.27
C ASN A 874 -32.75 -6.38 -17.41
N GLY A 875 -32.46 -6.48 -16.11
CA GLY A 875 -32.35 -5.32 -15.22
C GLY A 875 -31.30 -4.32 -15.71
N GLY A 876 -30.14 -4.79 -16.17
CA GLY A 876 -29.10 -3.94 -16.77
C GLY A 876 -29.56 -3.23 -18.05
N ARG A 877 -30.34 -3.90 -18.91
CA ARG A 877 -30.95 -3.27 -20.11
C ARG A 877 -32.01 -2.24 -19.75
N THR A 878 -32.83 -2.51 -18.74
CA THR A 878 -33.85 -1.58 -18.23
C THR A 878 -33.19 -0.32 -17.67
N LEU A 879 -32.17 -0.45 -16.82
CA LEU A 879 -31.41 0.70 -16.33
C LEU A 879 -30.74 1.46 -17.47
N LYS A 880 -30.23 0.77 -18.49
CA LYS A 880 -29.66 1.42 -19.67
C LYS A 880 -30.70 2.27 -20.41
N SER A 881 -31.92 1.78 -20.59
CA SER A 881 -32.96 2.58 -21.26
C SER A 881 -33.39 3.80 -20.43
N HIS A 882 -33.29 3.74 -19.11
CA HIS A 882 -33.49 4.91 -18.24
C HIS A 882 -32.37 5.94 -18.36
N VAL A 883 -31.10 5.52 -18.38
CA VAL A 883 -29.96 6.43 -18.58
C VAL A 883 -30.06 7.13 -19.95
N SER A 884 -30.42 6.41 -21.00
CA SER A 884 -30.57 6.96 -22.34
C SER A 884 -31.88 7.76 -22.56
N ALA A 885 -32.77 7.86 -21.56
CA ALA A 885 -34.05 8.56 -21.71
C ALA A 885 -33.90 10.06 -21.96
N SER A 886 -34.79 10.62 -22.78
CA SER A 886 -34.85 12.06 -23.08
C SER A 886 -35.21 12.85 -21.81
N GLY A 887 -34.37 13.83 -21.44
CA GLY A 887 -34.56 14.67 -20.25
C GLY A 887 -33.64 14.35 -19.07
N GLY A 888 -32.94 13.21 -19.08
CA GLY A 888 -32.01 12.85 -17.99
C GLY A 888 -30.84 13.82 -17.83
N LEU A 889 -30.37 14.43 -18.93
CA LEU A 889 -29.29 15.43 -18.88
C LEU A 889 -29.76 16.70 -18.16
N SER A 890 -30.92 17.25 -18.55
CA SER A 890 -31.52 18.42 -17.91
C SER A 890 -31.80 18.18 -16.43
N ALA A 891 -32.30 16.99 -16.06
CA ALA A 891 -32.53 16.63 -14.67
C ALA A 891 -31.25 16.59 -13.83
N LEU A 892 -30.10 16.19 -14.41
CA LEU A 892 -28.80 16.22 -13.72
C LEU A 892 -28.29 17.65 -13.56
N ILE A 893 -28.45 18.51 -14.56
CA ILE A 893 -28.10 19.92 -14.49
C ILE A 893 -28.93 20.62 -13.41
N ASP A 894 -30.24 20.39 -13.41
CA ASP A 894 -31.17 20.92 -12.40
C ASP A 894 -30.80 20.42 -11.00
N LEU A 895 -30.41 19.15 -10.86
CA LEU A 895 -29.92 18.60 -9.59
C LEU A 895 -28.67 19.32 -9.09
N VAL A 896 -27.71 19.60 -9.98
CA VAL A 896 -26.47 20.29 -9.60
C VAL A 896 -26.79 21.69 -9.05
N LEU A 897 -27.59 22.44 -9.78
CA LEU A 897 -27.91 23.84 -9.48
C LEU A 897 -28.89 23.98 -8.30
N ALA A 898 -30.03 23.29 -8.34
CA ALA A 898 -31.13 23.45 -7.37
C ALA A 898 -31.10 22.46 -6.19
N GLY A 899 -30.45 21.30 -6.35
CA GLY A 899 -30.40 20.23 -5.34
C GLY A 899 -31.71 19.42 -5.22
N PRO A 900 -31.74 18.41 -4.32
CA PRO A 900 -32.90 17.57 -4.11
C PRO A 900 -33.95 18.31 -3.25
N GLY A 901 -34.90 18.99 -3.89
CA GLY A 901 -36.06 19.60 -3.24
C GLY A 901 -36.34 21.03 -3.71
N SER A 902 -37.49 21.23 -4.35
CA SER A 902 -37.96 22.52 -4.88
C SER A 902 -38.51 23.45 -3.78
N GLY A 903 -37.71 23.76 -2.76
CA GLY A 903 -38.07 24.69 -1.67
C GLY A 903 -37.35 26.04 -1.77
N PRO A 904 -37.93 27.14 -1.23
CA PRO A 904 -37.28 28.47 -1.19
C PRO A 904 -36.05 28.54 -0.26
N GLU A 905 -35.80 27.51 0.55
CA GLU A 905 -34.58 27.32 1.34
C GLU A 905 -33.49 26.65 0.47
N GLY A 906 -32.68 27.47 -0.20
CA GLY A 906 -31.62 27.02 -1.13
C GLY A 906 -31.25 28.05 -2.21
N SER A 907 -31.93 29.20 -2.27
CA SER A 907 -31.75 30.22 -3.32
C SER A 907 -30.33 30.82 -3.37
N LYS A 908 -29.66 30.97 -2.23
CA LYS A 908 -28.30 31.54 -2.16
C LYS A 908 -27.25 30.60 -2.72
N LEU A 909 -27.23 29.34 -2.27
CA LEU A 909 -26.30 28.33 -2.77
C LEU A 909 -26.52 28.07 -4.25
N SER A 910 -27.78 27.94 -4.68
CA SER A 910 -28.12 27.75 -6.10
C SER A 910 -27.63 28.93 -6.95
N SER A 911 -27.83 30.17 -6.48
CA SER A 911 -27.35 31.36 -7.18
C SER A 911 -25.82 31.45 -7.21
N GLU A 912 -25.12 30.99 -6.18
CA GLU A 912 -23.65 31.00 -6.18
C GLU A 912 -23.08 29.89 -7.07
N LEU A 913 -23.70 28.71 -7.10
CA LEU A 913 -23.34 27.64 -8.02
C LEU A 913 -23.52 28.07 -9.48
N ASP A 914 -24.63 28.73 -9.81
CA ASP A 914 -24.90 29.29 -11.15
C ASP A 914 -23.83 30.31 -11.60
N LYS A 915 -23.26 31.08 -10.66
CA LYS A 915 -22.16 32.02 -10.95
C LYS A 915 -20.78 31.36 -11.01
N THR A 916 -20.62 30.20 -10.38
CA THR A 916 -19.32 29.52 -10.24
C THR A 916 -19.11 28.49 -11.34
N LEU A 917 -20.17 27.76 -11.70
CA LEU A 917 -20.16 26.71 -12.69
C LEU A 917 -20.44 27.30 -14.08
N ASP A 918 -19.59 26.97 -15.05
CA ASP A 918 -19.86 27.30 -16.44
C ASP A 918 -20.86 26.30 -17.03
N MET A 919 -21.96 26.80 -17.62
CA MET A 919 -23.04 25.93 -18.11
C MET A 919 -22.57 24.95 -19.20
N SER A 920 -21.66 25.38 -20.08
CA SER A 920 -21.14 24.49 -21.13
C SER A 920 -20.29 23.36 -20.55
N GLN A 921 -19.49 23.65 -19.52
CA GLN A 921 -18.70 22.64 -18.81
C GLN A 921 -19.59 21.69 -17.99
N LEU A 922 -20.65 22.22 -17.39
CA LEU A 922 -21.62 21.43 -16.65
C LEU A 922 -22.37 20.44 -17.56
N GLU A 923 -22.76 20.88 -18.76
CA GLU A 923 -23.37 20.01 -19.77
C GLU A 923 -22.42 18.88 -20.19
N VAL A 924 -21.14 19.18 -20.43
CA VAL A 924 -20.11 18.18 -20.75
C VAL A 924 -19.96 17.17 -19.63
N PHE A 925 -19.79 17.63 -18.38
CA PHE A 925 -19.67 16.76 -17.21
C PHE A 925 -20.88 15.81 -17.07
N CYS A 926 -22.11 16.33 -17.16
CA CYS A 926 -23.30 15.49 -17.04
C CYS A 926 -23.44 14.52 -18.22
N GLY A 927 -22.99 14.91 -19.43
CA GLY A 927 -22.92 14.03 -20.59
C GLY A 927 -21.94 12.87 -20.38
N GLU A 928 -20.70 13.19 -20.02
CA GLU A 928 -19.64 12.21 -19.71
C GLU A 928 -20.07 11.24 -18.59
N LEU A 929 -20.76 11.73 -17.56
CA LEU A 929 -21.27 10.89 -16.47
C LEU A 929 -22.27 9.84 -16.99
N LYS A 930 -23.17 10.25 -17.88
CA LYS A 930 -24.13 9.34 -18.51
C LYS A 930 -23.45 8.30 -19.39
N GLU A 931 -22.48 8.71 -20.21
CA GLU A 931 -21.70 7.81 -21.06
C GLU A 931 -20.99 6.74 -20.21
N SER A 932 -20.41 7.14 -19.08
CA SER A 932 -19.76 6.22 -18.15
C SER A 932 -20.70 5.16 -17.57
N TRP A 933 -21.93 5.55 -17.22
CA TRP A 933 -22.95 4.60 -16.78
C TRP A 933 -23.35 3.62 -17.88
N GLU A 934 -23.53 4.11 -19.11
CA GLU A 934 -23.84 3.25 -20.25
C GLU A 934 -22.73 2.23 -20.52
N GLU A 935 -21.47 2.64 -20.44
CA GLU A 935 -20.31 1.75 -20.59
C GLU A 935 -20.26 0.66 -19.50
N GLY A 936 -20.49 1.03 -18.24
CA GLY A 936 -20.59 0.07 -17.14
C GLY A 936 -21.70 -0.96 -17.35
N LEU A 937 -22.89 -0.51 -17.78
CA LEU A 937 -24.03 -1.38 -18.07
C LEU A 937 -23.79 -2.26 -19.31
N ASN A 938 -23.12 -1.74 -20.35
CA ASN A 938 -22.70 -2.52 -21.50
C ASN A 938 -21.76 -3.65 -21.08
N GLY A 939 -20.80 -3.36 -20.20
CA GLY A 939 -19.92 -4.37 -19.61
C GLY A 939 -20.70 -5.43 -18.84
N LEU A 940 -21.63 -5.04 -17.97
CA LEU A 940 -22.47 -5.98 -17.22
C LEU A 940 -23.23 -6.94 -18.16
N VAL A 941 -23.82 -6.40 -19.23
CA VAL A 941 -24.57 -7.18 -20.23
C VAL A 941 -23.64 -8.01 -21.14
N ALA A 942 -22.35 -7.67 -21.23
CA ALA A 942 -21.39 -8.42 -22.04
C ALA A 942 -20.92 -9.73 -21.37
N VAL A 943 -21.08 -9.88 -20.05
CA VAL A 943 -20.69 -11.09 -19.32
C VAL A 943 -21.42 -12.32 -19.85
N THR A 944 -20.68 -13.44 -20.01
CA THR A 944 -21.18 -14.74 -20.46
C THR A 944 -20.99 -15.81 -19.38
N LEU A 945 -21.84 -16.86 -19.34
CA LEU A 945 -21.67 -18.02 -18.44
C LEU A 945 -20.90 -19.18 -19.06
#